data_AF-A0A256YL01-F1
#
_entry.id   AF-A0A256YL01-F1
#
_cell.length_a   1.000
_cell.length_b   1.000
_cell.length_c   1.000
_cell.angle_alpha   90.00
_cell.angle_beta   90.00
_cell.angle_gamma   90.00
#
_symmetry.space_group_name_H-M   'P 1'
#
loop_
_entity.id
_entity.type
_entity.pdbx_description
1 polymer ?
#
loop_
_entity_poly.entity_id
_entity_poly.type
_entity_poly.pdbx_seq_one_letter_code
_entity_poly.pdbx_strand_id
1 'polypeptide(L)'
;MKKTLLDADYITREEKAVVRLFYKTEEGREIQEVADFRPYMYVLPEEHDLKKLQREIKELKNVTNVEIKRMIEGDREVEVLKVMVNQPRDVPNLRGLIKELEGCKEVREAHIPFAERYLIDSGLIPMQDCENFDLRIAAFDMEVYNPRGEPKAERDPIIIISYADNRGLRRVWTYKTVENLNLDYMEVLKDEREIIRRFIDTIREREIDIIVTYNGDNFDFPYLKERAEKHRIPVSLGVDGSPLRLERRGMNLGAKVTGRPHIDMYPVCRQIFNLSRYTLEDVYLEITGREKKDIRVGEMAGIWDNPEKEKFKELIEYAMSDAESTLEIAITLLPLHYEISRITRELIYQSSRAGSGQRVESLLIKKAFEKNILVPNRPSDRVVNERQRKTYIGAYVVEPKRGIHDNILLFDFRSLYPSIIISHNIDPSTIDCECCPEDSYRSPTGHYFCKKKRGLIPETLNELVQRRIEVKKGLKNEKNPERRRFLDVKQQALKLLANSMYGYFGFPRARWYCRECAESITALGRKYILHTIDIVPKFGFDVIYGDTDSVYLIKPNITDRERVMKNAEHFLDKINSELPEAMELEFEGFYPRGIFITKKRYALIDERGKLIVKGLETKRRDWANIAKDTQEKVLDALLKDKNPEKAASIVKDVIRNIKTGKIPLKDLAINTQITRGMAEYKTEGPHIVAAKKAMKRGLEFKQGNIVTYVVTKKGKSISDKARVIDFVEEGDYDPDYYINNQVLPSVLRILEALGYSEDELKGLGKQMKLGGSQGSYT
;
A
#
# COMPACT_ATOMS: atom_id res chain seq x y z
N MET A 1 0.24 6.41 -35.97
CA MET A 1 1.43 5.91 -35.24
C MET A 1 0.99 5.38 -33.89
N LYS A 2 1.58 4.29 -33.41
CA LYS A 2 1.37 3.84 -32.03
C LYS A 2 2.02 4.85 -31.08
N LYS A 3 1.33 5.25 -30.02
CA LYS A 3 1.87 6.12 -28.98
C LYS A 3 1.31 5.76 -27.61
N THR A 4 2.08 6.00 -26.55
CA THR A 4 1.63 5.81 -25.16
C THR A 4 1.71 7.12 -24.38
N LEU A 5 0.64 7.45 -23.64
CA LEU A 5 0.55 8.67 -22.84
C LEU A 5 1.25 8.48 -21.50
N LEU A 6 2.31 9.25 -21.24
CA LEU A 6 3.11 9.17 -20.02
C LEU A 6 2.66 10.18 -18.97
N ASP A 7 2.41 11.42 -19.39
CA ASP A 7 2.05 12.54 -18.50
C ASP A 7 1.04 13.47 -19.18
N ALA A 8 0.34 14.28 -18.39
CA ALA A 8 -0.50 15.36 -18.88
C ALA A 8 -0.53 16.53 -17.90
N ASP A 9 -0.54 17.74 -18.43
CA ASP A 9 -0.75 18.95 -17.65
C ASP A 9 -1.51 20.01 -18.45
N TYR A 10 -1.47 21.26 -17.99
CA TYR A 10 -1.99 22.38 -18.75
C TYR A 10 -1.11 23.61 -18.55
N ILE A 11 -1.13 24.49 -19.55
CA ILE A 11 -0.53 25.83 -19.50
C ILE A 11 -1.58 26.86 -19.90
N THR A 12 -1.24 28.13 -19.72
CA THR A 12 -2.05 29.24 -20.19
C THR A 12 -1.36 29.88 -21.40
N ARG A 13 -2.07 29.94 -22.54
CA ARG A 13 -1.65 30.67 -23.75
C ARG A 13 -2.77 31.63 -24.14
N GLU A 14 -2.45 32.90 -24.38
CA GLU A 14 -3.43 33.92 -24.84
C GLU A 14 -4.74 33.91 -24.02
N GLU A 15 -4.61 33.88 -22.69
CA GLU A 15 -5.73 33.82 -21.73
C GLU A 15 -6.64 32.59 -21.84
N LYS A 16 -6.24 31.55 -22.59
CA LYS A 16 -6.93 30.24 -22.64
C LYS A 16 -6.10 29.15 -21.98
N ALA A 17 -6.78 28.19 -21.36
CA ALA A 17 -6.13 27.00 -20.84
C ALA A 17 -5.90 25.99 -21.99
N VAL A 18 -4.67 25.51 -22.10
CA VAL A 18 -4.25 24.55 -23.13
C VAL A 18 -3.74 23.30 -22.42
N VAL A 19 -4.40 22.17 -22.64
CA VAL A 19 -3.96 20.87 -22.11
C VAL A 19 -2.77 20.41 -22.92
N ARG A 20 -1.74 19.86 -22.26
CA ARG A 20 -0.59 19.24 -22.91
C ARG A 20 -0.55 17.76 -22.57
N LEU A 21 -0.36 16.95 -23.58
CA LEU A 21 -0.29 15.49 -23.50
C LEU A 21 1.11 15.06 -23.91
N PHE A 22 1.81 14.35 -23.04
CA PHE A 22 3.20 13.93 -23.25
C PHE A 22 3.21 12.45 -23.63
N TYR A 23 3.54 12.18 -24.90
CA TYR A 23 3.55 10.85 -25.48
C TYR A 23 4.97 10.34 -25.69
N LYS A 24 5.12 9.02 -25.53
CA LYS A 24 6.21 8.25 -26.13
C LYS A 24 5.71 7.60 -27.42
N THR A 25 6.53 7.69 -28.45
CA THR A 25 6.32 7.12 -29.79
C THR A 25 7.52 6.27 -30.18
N GLU A 26 7.43 5.56 -31.32
CA GLU A 26 8.58 4.83 -31.89
C GLU A 26 9.71 5.79 -32.33
N GLU A 27 9.38 7.02 -32.72
CA GLU A 27 10.33 8.04 -33.20
C GLU A 27 10.91 8.93 -32.08
N GLY A 28 10.46 8.75 -30.84
CA GLY A 28 10.88 9.57 -29.70
C GLY A 28 9.70 10.12 -28.91
N ARG A 29 9.68 11.42 -28.64
CA ARG A 29 8.64 12.07 -27.83
C ARG A 29 7.81 13.03 -28.63
N GLU A 30 6.53 13.11 -28.26
CA GLU A 30 5.55 14.01 -28.86
C GLU A 30 4.83 14.77 -27.75
N ILE A 31 4.71 16.09 -27.88
CA ILE A 31 3.87 16.93 -27.02
C ILE A 31 2.69 17.39 -27.86
N GLN A 32 1.49 16.92 -27.51
CA GLN A 32 0.26 17.34 -28.17
C GLN A 32 -0.44 18.40 -27.31
N GLU A 33 -0.77 19.54 -27.91
CA GLU A 33 -1.52 20.61 -27.25
C GLU A 33 -2.99 20.62 -27.68
N VAL A 34 -3.88 20.83 -26.71
CA VAL A 34 -5.34 20.84 -26.91
C VAL A 34 -5.91 22.12 -26.31
N ALA A 35 -6.35 23.04 -27.16
CA ALA A 35 -6.75 24.41 -26.78
C ALA A 35 -8.27 24.66 -26.81
N ASP A 36 -9.05 23.72 -27.34
CA ASP A 36 -10.51 23.80 -27.46
C ASP A 36 -11.26 23.25 -26.24
N PHE A 37 -10.58 22.52 -25.36
CA PHE A 37 -11.17 22.05 -24.11
C PHE A 37 -11.40 23.20 -23.13
N ARG A 38 -12.57 23.22 -22.46
CA ARG A 38 -12.94 24.25 -21.49
C ARG A 38 -13.15 23.65 -20.10
N PRO A 39 -12.60 24.26 -19.04
CA PRO A 39 -12.91 23.85 -17.68
C PRO A 39 -14.39 24.07 -17.41
N TYR A 40 -15.00 23.18 -16.65
CA TYR A 40 -16.42 23.28 -16.32
C TYR A 40 -16.74 22.69 -14.94
N MET A 41 -17.95 23.01 -14.48
CA MET A 41 -18.60 22.40 -13.33
C MET A 41 -20.09 22.22 -13.63
N TYR A 42 -20.77 21.39 -12.83
CA TYR A 42 -22.22 21.25 -12.92
C TYR A 42 -22.89 21.99 -11.76
N VAL A 43 -24.05 22.56 -12.02
CA VAL A 43 -24.89 23.23 -11.02
C VAL A 43 -26.25 22.55 -11.04
N LEU A 44 -26.61 21.99 -9.89
CA LEU A 44 -27.90 21.38 -9.65
C LEU A 44 -28.85 22.46 -9.09
N PRO A 45 -29.95 22.78 -9.78
CA PRO A 45 -30.91 23.78 -9.32
C PRO A 45 -31.86 23.21 -8.25
N GLU A 46 -32.50 24.10 -7.49
CA GLU A 46 -33.73 23.82 -6.75
C GLU A 46 -34.93 23.69 -7.72
N GLU A 47 -36.03 23.11 -7.25
CA GLU A 47 -37.21 22.88 -8.09
C GLU A 47 -37.73 24.20 -8.68
N HIS A 48 -37.96 24.22 -9.99
CA HIS A 48 -38.48 25.36 -10.77
C HIS A 48 -37.54 26.55 -11.04
N ASP A 49 -36.31 26.57 -10.53
CA ASP A 49 -35.39 27.72 -10.67
C ASP A 49 -34.39 27.65 -11.84
N LEU A 50 -34.39 26.55 -12.60
CA LEU A 50 -33.36 26.26 -13.61
C LEU A 50 -33.10 27.40 -14.62
N LYS A 51 -34.16 28.01 -15.17
CA LYS A 51 -34.02 29.10 -16.17
C LYS A 51 -33.60 30.43 -15.56
N LYS A 52 -34.00 30.72 -14.32
CA LYS A 52 -33.57 31.92 -13.58
C LYS A 52 -32.09 31.80 -13.27
N LEU A 53 -31.71 30.69 -12.65
CA LEU A 53 -30.33 30.39 -12.29
C LEU A 53 -29.40 30.39 -13.51
N GLN A 54 -29.85 29.84 -14.65
CA GLN A 54 -29.07 29.88 -15.89
C GLN A 54 -28.76 31.32 -16.35
N ARG A 55 -29.71 32.25 -16.23
CA ARG A 55 -29.50 33.66 -16.63
C ARG A 55 -28.51 34.35 -15.70
N GLU A 56 -28.69 34.21 -14.40
CA GLU A 56 -27.79 34.80 -13.39
C GLU A 56 -26.36 34.29 -13.55
N ILE A 57 -26.17 32.98 -13.76
CA ILE A 57 -24.82 32.42 -13.95
C ILE A 57 -24.18 32.93 -15.25
N LYS A 58 -24.94 33.15 -16.33
CA LYS A 58 -24.41 33.69 -17.59
C LYS A 58 -23.88 35.11 -17.45
N GLU A 59 -24.37 35.88 -16.47
CA GLU A 59 -23.93 37.25 -16.21
C GLU A 59 -22.65 37.31 -15.35
N LEU A 60 -22.24 36.18 -14.75
CA LEU A 60 -21.01 36.12 -13.95
C LEU A 60 -19.76 36.27 -14.83
N LYS A 61 -18.83 37.09 -14.37
CA LYS A 61 -17.53 37.28 -15.03
C LYS A 61 -16.77 35.95 -15.16
N ASN A 62 -16.09 35.75 -16.29
CA ASN A 62 -15.30 34.56 -16.64
C ASN A 62 -16.12 33.28 -16.94
N VAL A 63 -17.45 33.33 -16.87
CA VAL A 63 -18.31 32.30 -17.46
C VAL A 63 -18.34 32.49 -18.97
N THR A 64 -18.10 31.41 -19.71
CA THR A 64 -18.05 31.44 -21.18
C THR A 64 -19.32 30.90 -21.81
N ASN A 65 -19.91 29.88 -21.20
CA ASN A 65 -21.15 29.27 -21.67
C ASN A 65 -21.85 28.51 -20.52
N VAL A 66 -23.17 28.38 -20.62
CA VAL A 66 -24.01 27.62 -19.67
C VAL A 66 -25.03 26.79 -20.44
N GLU A 67 -24.85 25.48 -20.42
CA GLU A 67 -25.71 24.52 -21.12
C GLU A 67 -26.60 23.75 -20.15
N ILE A 68 -27.84 23.44 -20.56
CA ILE A 68 -28.69 22.50 -19.81
C ILE A 68 -28.33 21.08 -20.25
N LYS A 69 -28.10 20.19 -19.29
CA LYS A 69 -27.83 18.76 -19.51
C LYS A 69 -28.77 17.91 -18.67
N ARG A 70 -29.19 16.78 -19.22
CA ARG A 70 -29.87 15.72 -18.46
C ARG A 70 -28.82 14.74 -17.96
N MET A 71 -28.83 14.48 -16.66
CA MET A 71 -27.90 13.59 -15.97
C MET A 71 -28.64 12.74 -14.94
N ILE A 72 -27.95 11.75 -14.38
CA ILE A 72 -28.51 10.87 -13.36
C ILE A 72 -27.95 11.27 -11.98
N GLU A 73 -28.82 11.64 -11.04
CA GLU A 73 -28.47 11.81 -9.61
C GLU A 73 -29.14 10.70 -8.80
N GLY A 74 -28.32 9.83 -8.19
CA GLY A 74 -28.83 8.63 -7.53
C GLY A 74 -29.48 7.71 -8.55
N ASP A 75 -30.80 7.55 -8.47
CA ASP A 75 -31.58 6.73 -9.41
C ASP A 75 -32.57 7.54 -10.26
N ARG A 76 -32.49 8.89 -10.21
CA ARG A 76 -33.41 9.82 -10.89
C ARG A 76 -32.69 10.60 -11.98
N GLU A 77 -33.41 10.88 -13.07
CA GLU A 77 -32.96 11.84 -14.08
C GLU A 77 -33.21 13.27 -13.58
N VAL A 78 -32.21 14.13 -13.74
CA VAL A 78 -32.24 15.54 -13.32
C VAL A 78 -31.69 16.42 -14.43
N GLU A 79 -32.22 17.64 -14.54
CA GLU A 79 -31.65 18.69 -15.40
C GLU A 79 -30.66 19.53 -14.60
N VAL A 80 -29.42 19.64 -15.10
CA VAL A 80 -28.33 20.42 -14.50
C VAL A 80 -27.79 21.45 -15.47
N LEU A 81 -27.15 22.49 -14.94
CA LEU A 81 -26.44 23.49 -15.73
C LEU A 81 -24.95 23.12 -15.80
N LYS A 82 -24.43 22.87 -17.01
CA LYS A 82 -22.99 22.75 -17.28
C LYS A 82 -22.42 24.15 -17.50
N VAL A 83 -21.67 24.65 -16.53
CA VAL A 83 -21.07 25.98 -16.54
C VAL A 83 -19.62 25.87 -16.99
N MET A 84 -19.31 26.45 -18.15
CA MET A 84 -17.96 26.50 -18.72
C MET A 84 -17.30 27.84 -18.40
N VAL A 85 -15.98 27.81 -18.17
CA VAL A 85 -15.18 28.99 -17.81
C VAL A 85 -13.95 29.11 -18.71
N ASN A 86 -13.23 30.23 -18.64
CA ASN A 86 -12.01 30.44 -19.43
C ASN A 86 -10.80 29.70 -18.86
N GLN A 87 -10.56 29.81 -17.55
CA GLN A 87 -9.38 29.23 -16.90
C GLN A 87 -9.74 28.30 -15.74
N PRO A 88 -8.99 27.21 -15.51
CA PRO A 88 -9.16 26.34 -14.35
C PRO A 88 -9.10 27.09 -13.02
N ARG A 89 -8.27 28.14 -12.93
CA ARG A 89 -8.12 28.98 -11.73
C ARG A 89 -9.39 29.77 -11.37
N ASP A 90 -10.34 29.92 -12.30
CA ASP A 90 -11.58 30.66 -12.07
C ASP A 90 -12.63 29.78 -11.36
N VAL A 91 -12.54 28.45 -11.51
CA VAL A 91 -13.49 27.48 -10.95
C VAL A 91 -13.63 27.60 -9.42
N PRO A 92 -12.54 27.70 -8.62
CA PRO A 92 -12.66 27.77 -7.17
C PRO A 92 -13.39 29.01 -6.63
N ASN A 93 -13.30 30.15 -7.33
CA ASN A 93 -14.03 31.36 -6.97
C ASN A 93 -15.49 31.27 -7.45
N LEU A 94 -15.69 30.95 -8.73
CA LEU A 94 -17.03 30.89 -9.32
C LEU A 94 -17.94 29.88 -8.64
N ARG A 95 -17.44 28.71 -8.23
CA ARG A 95 -18.24 27.74 -7.46
C ARG A 95 -18.74 28.30 -6.12
N GLY A 96 -18.00 29.24 -5.51
CA GLY A 96 -18.38 29.89 -4.26
C GLY A 96 -19.52 30.87 -4.49
N LEU A 97 -19.35 31.75 -5.48
CA LEU A 97 -20.37 32.71 -5.90
C LEU A 97 -21.67 32.01 -6.33
N ILE A 98 -21.58 30.99 -7.19
CA ILE A 98 -22.75 30.26 -7.68
C ILE A 98 -23.50 29.57 -6.54
N LYS A 99 -22.78 29.05 -5.54
CA LYS A 99 -23.38 28.39 -4.39
C LYS A 99 -24.20 29.34 -3.51
N GLU A 100 -23.95 30.64 -3.59
CA GLU A 100 -24.69 31.68 -2.86
C GLU A 100 -25.90 32.21 -3.64
N LEU A 101 -26.07 31.84 -4.92
CA LEU A 101 -27.22 32.23 -5.73
C LEU A 101 -28.50 31.53 -5.25
N GLU A 102 -29.59 32.27 -5.27
CA GLU A 102 -30.93 31.75 -4.98
C GLU A 102 -31.31 30.67 -6.02
N GLY A 103 -31.85 29.54 -5.56
CA GLY A 103 -32.20 28.41 -6.42
C GLY A 103 -31.02 27.51 -6.81
N CYS A 104 -29.79 27.74 -6.31
CA CYS A 104 -28.68 26.79 -6.45
C CYS A 104 -28.67 25.76 -5.31
N LYS A 105 -29.14 24.54 -5.58
CA LYS A 105 -29.08 23.42 -4.62
C LYS A 105 -27.63 22.99 -4.34
N GLU A 106 -26.85 22.75 -5.40
CA GLU A 106 -25.47 22.29 -5.24
C GLU A 106 -24.59 22.50 -6.47
N VAL A 107 -23.30 22.83 -6.27
CA VAL A 107 -22.28 22.81 -7.32
C VAL A 107 -21.49 21.50 -7.26
N ARG A 108 -21.45 20.74 -8.36
CA ARG A 108 -20.82 19.42 -8.47
C ARG A 108 -19.60 19.46 -9.40
N GLU A 109 -18.71 18.49 -9.22
CA GLU A 109 -17.52 18.26 -10.06
C GLU A 109 -16.48 19.40 -10.16
N ALA A 110 -16.68 20.51 -9.45
CA ALA A 110 -15.77 21.68 -9.41
C ALA A 110 -14.41 21.43 -8.72
N HIS A 111 -14.05 20.17 -8.45
CA HIS A 111 -12.82 19.76 -7.77
C HIS A 111 -11.98 18.79 -8.60
N ILE A 112 -12.41 18.45 -9.81
CA ILE A 112 -11.65 17.58 -10.71
C ILE A 112 -10.55 18.43 -11.37
N PRO A 113 -9.26 18.09 -11.21
CA PRO A 113 -8.17 18.82 -11.86
C PRO A 113 -8.34 18.87 -13.38
N PHE A 114 -7.97 19.98 -14.02
CA PHE A 114 -8.31 20.22 -15.42
C PHE A 114 -7.73 19.20 -16.41
N ALA A 115 -6.46 18.83 -16.26
CA ALA A 115 -5.85 17.79 -17.10
C ALA A 115 -6.51 16.42 -16.88
N GLU A 116 -6.84 16.07 -15.62
CA GLU A 116 -7.55 14.82 -15.30
C GLU A 116 -8.98 14.83 -15.88
N ARG A 117 -9.68 15.97 -15.80
CA ARG A 117 -10.98 16.16 -16.43
C ARG A 117 -10.90 15.89 -17.93
N TYR A 118 -9.87 16.40 -18.61
CA TYR A 118 -9.67 16.12 -20.04
C TYR A 118 -9.46 14.62 -20.32
N LEU A 119 -8.66 13.91 -19.51
CA LEU A 119 -8.46 12.47 -19.67
C LEU A 119 -9.77 11.68 -19.50
N ILE A 120 -10.62 12.10 -18.56
CA ILE A 120 -11.94 11.50 -18.36
C ILE A 120 -12.84 11.76 -19.58
N ASP A 121 -12.93 13.01 -20.05
CA ASP A 121 -13.82 13.42 -21.16
C ASP A 121 -13.43 12.79 -22.49
N SER A 122 -12.13 12.78 -22.79
CA SER A 122 -11.58 12.26 -24.04
C SER A 122 -11.55 10.74 -24.10
N GLY A 123 -11.69 10.06 -22.95
CA GLY A 123 -11.55 8.61 -22.86
C GLY A 123 -10.12 8.10 -23.01
N LEU A 124 -9.12 8.98 -23.01
CA LEU A 124 -7.71 8.62 -23.09
C LEU A 124 -7.30 7.71 -21.94
N ILE A 125 -6.40 6.77 -22.22
CA ILE A 125 -5.92 5.78 -21.26
C ILE A 125 -4.41 5.98 -21.08
N PRO A 126 -3.97 6.55 -19.94
CA PRO A 126 -2.56 6.64 -19.60
C PRO A 126 -1.88 5.27 -19.60
N MET A 127 -0.60 5.23 -19.99
CA MET A 127 0.20 3.99 -20.11
C MET A 127 -0.41 2.93 -21.03
N GLN A 128 -1.39 3.25 -21.88
CA GLN A 128 -1.91 2.30 -22.85
C GLN A 128 -0.81 1.86 -23.82
N ASP A 129 -0.71 0.55 -24.06
CA ASP A 129 0.24 -0.06 -24.99
C ASP A 129 1.72 0.22 -24.67
N CYS A 130 2.03 0.65 -23.43
CA CYS A 130 3.38 1.09 -23.04
C CYS A 130 4.44 0.00 -23.20
N GLU A 131 4.04 -1.27 -23.11
CA GLU A 131 4.88 -2.45 -23.34
C GLU A 131 5.41 -2.57 -24.77
N ASN A 132 4.82 -1.88 -25.74
CA ASN A 132 5.33 -1.83 -27.11
C ASN A 132 6.46 -0.80 -27.27
N PHE A 133 6.78 -0.04 -26.23
CA PHE A 133 7.81 0.99 -26.24
C PHE A 133 8.94 0.62 -25.28
N ASP A 134 10.17 0.81 -25.72
CA ASP A 134 11.36 0.72 -24.88
C ASP A 134 11.46 1.98 -24.00
N LEU A 135 10.68 1.99 -22.91
CA LEU A 135 10.68 3.09 -21.94
C LEU A 135 12.04 3.17 -21.26
N ARG A 136 12.69 4.34 -21.36
CA ARG A 136 13.98 4.60 -20.71
C ARG A 136 13.72 5.01 -19.26
N ILE A 137 14.14 4.16 -18.32
CA ILE A 137 13.89 4.31 -16.88
C ILE A 137 15.24 4.50 -16.20
N ALA A 138 15.37 5.56 -15.42
CA ALA A 138 16.56 5.80 -14.62
C ALA A 138 16.23 5.98 -13.15
N ALA A 139 17.06 5.36 -12.32
CA ALA A 139 17.15 5.60 -10.90
C ALA A 139 18.34 6.50 -10.59
N PHE A 140 18.20 7.34 -9.57
CA PHE A 140 19.31 8.05 -8.98
C PHE A 140 19.12 8.14 -7.46
N ASP A 141 20.23 8.34 -6.78
CA ASP A 141 20.32 8.55 -5.34
C ASP A 141 21.46 9.53 -5.03
N MET A 142 21.53 10.09 -3.82
CA MET A 142 22.59 11.04 -3.45
C MET A 142 23.09 10.87 -2.02
N GLU A 143 24.40 11.04 -1.87
CA GLU A 143 25.05 11.14 -0.56
C GLU A 143 25.45 12.58 -0.27
N VAL A 144 25.31 12.95 1.01
CA VAL A 144 25.48 14.33 1.48
C VAL A 144 26.43 14.37 2.67
N TYR A 145 27.25 15.41 2.75
CA TYR A 145 28.22 15.58 3.84
C TYR A 145 27.55 16.11 5.11
N ASN A 146 27.23 15.23 6.05
CA ASN A 146 26.45 15.52 7.25
C ASN A 146 27.18 15.24 8.59
N PRO A 147 28.34 15.86 8.87
CA PRO A 147 29.13 15.60 10.10
C PRO A 147 28.41 16.01 11.39
N ARG A 148 27.29 16.74 11.30
CA ARG A 148 26.50 17.27 12.42
C ARG A 148 25.21 16.47 12.67
N GLY A 149 25.10 15.26 12.13
CA GLY A 149 23.92 14.40 12.28
C GLY A 149 22.97 14.50 11.09
N GLU A 150 21.70 14.85 11.32
CA GLU A 150 20.70 14.91 10.24
C GLU A 150 21.13 15.88 9.11
N PRO A 151 21.07 15.45 7.85
CA PRO A 151 21.47 16.27 6.72
C PRO A 151 20.53 17.46 6.51
N LYS A 152 21.11 18.65 6.33
CA LYS A 152 20.37 19.89 6.02
C LYS A 152 20.93 20.55 4.78
N ALA A 153 20.13 20.65 3.72
CA ALA A 153 20.57 21.25 2.45
C ALA A 153 21.09 22.68 2.63
N GLU A 154 20.61 23.43 3.62
CA GLU A 154 21.08 24.75 4.01
C GLU A 154 22.57 24.82 4.40
N ARG A 155 23.21 23.71 4.77
CA ARG A 155 24.61 23.69 5.20
C ARG A 155 25.44 22.55 4.61
N ASP A 156 24.83 21.41 4.40
CA ASP A 156 25.49 20.16 4.08
C ASP A 156 25.48 19.98 2.54
N PRO A 157 26.65 19.86 1.87
CA PRO A 157 26.74 19.70 0.42
C PRO A 157 26.46 18.27 -0.05
N ILE A 158 25.95 18.13 -1.28
CA ILE A 158 25.92 16.86 -1.99
C ILE A 158 27.35 16.48 -2.38
N ILE A 159 27.81 15.31 -1.95
CA ILE A 159 29.17 14.81 -2.20
C ILE A 159 29.22 13.74 -3.29
N ILE A 160 28.11 13.02 -3.47
CA ILE A 160 27.97 11.97 -4.47
C ILE A 160 26.55 12.03 -5.07
N ILE A 161 26.43 11.87 -6.38
CA ILE A 161 25.19 11.45 -7.04
C ILE A 161 25.47 10.14 -7.76
N SER A 162 24.67 9.11 -7.48
CA SER A 162 24.70 7.84 -8.19
C SER A 162 23.52 7.74 -9.17
N TYR A 163 23.72 7.01 -10.26
CA TYR A 163 22.78 6.91 -11.36
C TYR A 163 22.86 5.52 -11.99
N ALA A 164 21.70 4.91 -12.24
CA ALA A 164 21.57 3.68 -13.00
C ALA A 164 20.36 3.75 -13.93
N ASP A 165 20.47 3.24 -15.15
CA ASP A 165 19.32 3.11 -16.04
C ASP A 165 19.18 1.72 -16.67
N ASN A 166 17.95 1.44 -17.14
CA ASN A 166 17.61 0.16 -17.78
C ASN A 166 18.23 -0.01 -19.19
N ARG A 167 19.10 0.91 -19.59
CA ARG A 167 19.90 0.87 -20.83
C ARG A 167 21.39 0.66 -20.52
N GLY A 168 21.71 0.27 -19.29
CA GLY A 168 23.03 -0.23 -18.87
C GLY A 168 24.00 0.84 -18.41
N LEU A 169 23.64 2.14 -18.40
CA LEU A 169 24.53 3.16 -17.86
C LEU A 169 24.48 3.14 -16.33
N ARG A 170 25.67 3.03 -15.72
CA ARG A 170 25.91 3.10 -14.29
C ARG A 170 26.97 4.17 -14.04
N ARG A 171 26.67 5.17 -13.22
CA ARG A 171 27.58 6.28 -12.93
C ARG A 171 27.50 6.71 -11.48
N VAL A 172 28.66 7.08 -10.94
CA VAL A 172 28.81 7.79 -9.66
C VAL A 172 29.63 9.04 -9.94
N TRP A 173 29.04 10.20 -9.70
CA TRP A 173 29.72 11.49 -9.79
C TRP A 173 30.10 11.96 -8.40
N THR A 174 31.38 12.30 -8.21
CA THR A 174 31.90 12.87 -6.96
C THR A 174 32.96 13.93 -7.27
N TYR A 175 33.36 14.76 -6.31
CA TYR A 175 34.47 15.71 -6.48
C TYR A 175 35.67 15.42 -5.55
N LYS A 176 35.64 14.30 -4.81
CA LYS A 176 36.79 13.85 -4.03
C LYS A 176 37.65 12.92 -4.87
N THR A 177 38.95 13.18 -4.85
CA THR A 177 39.95 12.33 -5.50
C THR A 177 40.65 11.47 -4.45
N VAL A 178 40.85 10.19 -4.77
CA VAL A 178 41.64 9.24 -3.96
C VAL A 178 42.67 8.59 -4.89
N GLU A 179 43.94 8.62 -4.48
CA GLU A 179 45.03 8.09 -5.31
C GLU A 179 44.84 6.60 -5.62
N ASN A 180 45.09 6.22 -6.88
CA ASN A 180 45.02 4.84 -7.36
C ASN A 180 43.65 4.15 -7.17
N LEU A 181 42.57 4.92 -7.02
CA LEU A 181 41.20 4.40 -7.10
C LEU A 181 40.62 4.74 -8.47
N ASN A 182 40.48 3.73 -9.32
CA ASN A 182 39.87 3.87 -10.64
C ASN A 182 38.76 2.82 -10.78
N LEU A 183 37.53 3.30 -10.86
CA LEU A 183 36.34 2.49 -11.08
C LEU A 183 35.71 2.97 -12.38
N ASP A 184 35.34 2.05 -13.27
CA ASP A 184 34.82 2.33 -14.62
C ASP A 184 33.50 3.13 -14.64
N TYR A 185 32.76 3.11 -13.52
CA TYR A 185 31.54 3.87 -13.30
C TYR A 185 31.73 5.13 -12.46
N MET A 186 32.94 5.43 -11.96
CA MET A 186 33.20 6.62 -11.14
C MET A 186 33.77 7.76 -12.00
N GLU A 187 33.18 8.94 -11.91
CA GLU A 187 33.62 10.16 -12.60
C GLU A 187 33.88 11.26 -11.56
N VAL A 188 35.13 11.70 -11.47
CA VAL A 188 35.54 12.79 -10.56
C VAL A 188 35.38 14.13 -11.26
N LEU A 189 34.53 14.98 -10.72
CA LEU A 189 34.21 16.33 -11.19
C LEU A 189 34.84 17.39 -10.31
N LYS A 190 34.71 18.66 -10.71
CA LYS A 190 35.38 19.78 -10.06
C LYS A 190 34.81 20.09 -8.66
N ASP A 191 33.50 20.10 -8.52
CA ASP A 191 32.77 20.54 -7.33
C ASP A 191 31.31 20.05 -7.36
N GLU A 192 30.55 20.32 -6.31
CA GLU A 192 29.12 20.00 -6.20
C GLU A 192 28.30 20.58 -7.36
N ARG A 193 28.66 21.77 -7.85
CA ARG A 193 27.97 22.44 -8.96
C ARG A 193 28.05 21.61 -10.23
N GLU A 194 29.23 21.09 -10.55
CA GLU A 194 29.42 20.24 -11.71
C GLU A 194 28.75 18.86 -11.57
N ILE A 195 28.70 18.28 -10.36
CA ILE A 195 27.91 17.06 -10.10
C ILE A 195 26.43 17.27 -10.43
N ILE A 196 25.83 18.34 -9.90
CA ILE A 196 24.41 18.64 -10.13
C ILE A 196 24.13 18.85 -11.64
N ARG A 197 25.01 19.58 -12.33
CA ARG A 197 24.88 19.80 -13.79
C ARG A 197 24.98 18.49 -14.56
N ARG A 198 26.01 17.71 -14.28
CA ARG A 198 26.25 16.43 -14.97
C ARG A 198 25.09 15.47 -14.83
N PHE A 199 24.46 15.42 -13.65
CA PHE A 199 23.23 14.65 -13.44
C PHE A 199 22.07 15.16 -14.32
N ILE A 200 21.78 16.46 -14.29
CA ILE A 200 20.70 17.08 -15.10
C ILE A 200 20.93 16.84 -16.59
N ASP A 201 22.16 17.04 -17.07
CA ASP A 201 22.53 16.84 -18.46
C ASP A 201 22.41 15.37 -18.85
N THR A 202 22.84 14.43 -18.01
CA THR A 202 22.71 12.99 -18.26
C THR A 202 21.24 12.57 -18.43
N ILE A 203 20.32 13.05 -17.57
CA ILE A 203 18.88 12.77 -17.71
C ILE A 203 18.32 13.25 -19.06
N ARG A 204 18.83 14.37 -19.57
CA ARG A 204 18.43 14.96 -20.85
C ARG A 204 19.03 14.22 -22.03
N GLU A 205 20.35 14.01 -22.02
CA GLU A 205 21.12 13.33 -23.07
C GLU A 205 20.66 11.88 -23.28
N ARG A 206 20.34 11.18 -22.17
CA ARG A 206 19.83 9.81 -22.21
C ARG A 206 18.35 9.73 -22.62
N GLU A 207 17.68 10.89 -22.71
CA GLU A 207 16.25 11.05 -22.90
C GLU A 207 15.43 10.11 -22.00
N ILE A 208 15.65 10.19 -20.69
CA ILE A 208 14.96 9.34 -19.70
C ILE A 208 13.48 9.66 -19.65
N ASP A 209 12.63 8.66 -19.84
CA ASP A 209 11.16 8.78 -19.91
C ASP A 209 10.53 8.76 -18.51
N ILE A 210 11.03 7.91 -17.62
CA ILE A 210 10.55 7.77 -16.24
C ILE A 210 11.74 7.88 -15.30
N ILE A 211 11.61 8.73 -14.27
CA ILE A 211 12.61 8.84 -13.20
C ILE A 211 12.07 8.11 -11.98
N VAL A 212 12.89 7.28 -11.35
CA VAL A 212 12.55 6.57 -10.12
C VAL A 212 13.54 6.91 -9.01
N THR A 213 13.05 6.94 -7.78
CA THR A 213 13.85 7.19 -6.57
C THR A 213 13.33 6.31 -5.45
N TYR A 214 14.04 6.26 -4.32
CA TYR A 214 13.53 5.66 -3.09
C TYR A 214 13.44 6.73 -2.00
N ASN A 215 12.22 7.21 -1.73
CA ASN A 215 11.92 8.36 -0.86
C ASN A 215 12.35 9.73 -1.42
N GLY A 216 12.58 9.83 -2.74
CA GLY A 216 13.00 11.07 -3.38
C GLY A 216 11.95 12.16 -3.42
N ASP A 217 10.66 11.87 -3.19
CA ASP A 217 9.66 12.92 -2.96
C ASP A 217 10.00 13.77 -1.73
N ASN A 218 10.54 13.16 -0.66
CA ASN A 218 10.73 13.80 0.63
C ASN A 218 12.19 14.07 1.00
N PHE A 219 13.15 13.53 0.24
CA PHE A 219 14.58 13.73 0.46
C PHE A 219 15.26 14.27 -0.80
N ASP A 220 15.55 13.41 -1.79
CA ASP A 220 16.43 13.69 -2.93
C ASP A 220 16.05 14.96 -3.70
N PHE A 221 14.81 15.04 -4.19
CA PHE A 221 14.39 16.16 -5.01
C PHE A 221 14.29 17.49 -4.24
N PRO A 222 13.71 17.53 -3.02
CA PRO A 222 13.81 18.70 -2.15
C PRO A 222 15.25 19.15 -1.91
N TYR A 223 16.14 18.21 -1.58
CA TYR A 223 17.54 18.49 -1.28
C TYR A 223 18.30 19.01 -2.50
N LEU A 224 18.19 18.32 -3.64
CA LEU A 224 18.76 18.71 -4.92
C LEU A 224 18.31 20.10 -5.33
N LYS A 225 17.02 20.41 -5.18
CA LYS A 225 16.48 21.72 -5.55
C LYS A 225 17.12 22.84 -4.73
N GLU A 226 17.18 22.68 -3.41
CA GLU A 226 17.75 23.70 -2.52
C GLU A 226 19.27 23.88 -2.74
N ARG A 227 20.01 22.78 -2.95
CA ARG A 227 21.43 22.84 -3.29
C ARG A 227 21.68 23.46 -4.66
N ALA A 228 20.87 23.13 -5.66
CA ALA A 228 20.97 23.72 -6.99
C ALA A 228 20.69 25.23 -6.98
N GLU A 229 19.73 25.69 -6.17
CA GLU A 229 19.43 27.12 -5.98
C GLU A 229 20.66 27.90 -5.45
N LYS A 230 21.40 27.34 -4.49
CA LYS A 230 22.66 27.94 -4.00
C LYS A 230 23.72 28.10 -5.08
N HIS A 231 23.78 27.14 -6.00
CA HIS A 231 24.71 27.13 -7.13
C HIS A 231 24.17 27.87 -8.37
N ARG A 232 22.98 28.47 -8.26
CA ARG A 232 22.26 29.16 -9.34
C ARG A 232 22.07 28.25 -10.56
N ILE A 233 21.75 26.99 -10.33
CA ILE A 233 21.43 26.00 -11.35
C ILE A 233 19.92 25.78 -11.37
N PRO A 234 19.22 26.03 -12.50
CA PRO A 234 17.84 25.58 -12.65
C PRO A 234 17.82 24.05 -12.80
N VAL A 235 17.03 23.35 -11.97
CA VAL A 235 16.84 21.89 -12.06
C VAL A 235 15.88 21.55 -13.21
N SER A 236 16.31 21.84 -14.45
CA SER A 236 15.54 21.74 -15.69
C SER A 236 15.43 20.31 -16.21
N LEU A 237 14.68 19.47 -15.49
CA LEU A 237 14.45 18.06 -15.83
C LEU A 237 13.24 17.84 -16.76
N GLY A 238 12.38 18.85 -16.96
CA GLY A 238 11.19 18.75 -17.80
C GLY A 238 11.49 18.46 -19.28
N VAL A 239 10.55 17.85 -20.02
CA VAL A 239 10.74 17.55 -21.48
C VAL A 239 10.84 18.84 -22.26
N ASP A 240 10.10 19.84 -21.84
CA ASP A 240 10.10 21.20 -22.34
C ASP A 240 11.18 22.10 -21.70
N GLY A 241 12.11 21.52 -20.92
CA GLY A 241 13.14 22.27 -20.17
C GLY A 241 12.62 22.96 -18.91
N SER A 242 11.35 22.75 -18.53
CA SER A 242 10.81 23.32 -17.30
C SER A 242 11.51 22.77 -16.05
N PRO A 243 11.62 23.59 -14.98
CA PRO A 243 12.24 23.16 -13.75
C PRO A 243 11.36 22.15 -12.98
N LEU A 244 12.02 21.33 -12.17
CA LEU A 244 11.40 20.48 -11.16
C LEU A 244 10.41 21.27 -10.28
N ARG A 245 9.23 20.71 -10.05
CA ARG A 245 8.22 21.25 -9.14
C ARG A 245 8.04 20.32 -7.93
N LEU A 246 7.89 20.92 -6.75
CA LEU A 246 7.53 20.20 -5.53
C LEU A 246 6.09 20.56 -5.18
N GLU A 247 5.23 19.56 -5.06
CA GLU A 247 3.81 19.70 -4.74
C GLU A 247 3.54 19.14 -3.34
N ARG A 248 2.72 19.82 -2.54
CA ARG A 248 2.33 19.31 -1.22
C ARG A 248 1.21 18.27 -1.37
N ARG A 249 1.40 17.08 -0.81
CA ARG A 249 0.43 15.97 -0.80
C ARG A 249 0.15 15.54 0.65
N GLY A 250 -0.70 16.32 1.33
CA GLY A 250 -0.97 16.13 2.75
C GLY A 250 0.25 16.48 3.61
N MET A 251 0.78 15.48 4.32
CA MET A 251 2.02 15.60 5.11
C MET A 251 3.30 15.35 4.28
N ASN A 252 3.17 14.75 3.10
CA ASN A 252 4.30 14.43 2.23
C ASN A 252 4.44 15.44 1.10
N LEU A 253 5.58 15.41 0.41
CA LEU A 253 5.79 16.10 -0.85
C LEU A 253 5.55 15.17 -2.05
N GLY A 254 5.55 15.74 -3.24
CA GLY A 254 5.56 15.04 -4.52
C GLY A 254 6.45 15.81 -5.49
N ALA A 255 7.51 15.18 -5.99
CA ALA A 255 8.39 15.75 -6.98
C ALA A 255 7.83 15.49 -8.38
N LYS A 256 7.50 16.56 -9.10
CA LYS A 256 6.90 16.52 -10.43
C LYS A 256 7.88 17.05 -11.48
N VAL A 257 8.16 16.22 -12.47
CA VAL A 257 8.97 16.57 -13.65
C VAL A 257 8.07 16.55 -14.87
N THR A 258 7.87 17.70 -15.51
CA THR A 258 6.93 17.86 -16.62
C THR A 258 7.29 16.92 -17.78
N GLY A 259 6.35 16.05 -18.17
CA GLY A 259 6.54 15.11 -19.27
C GLY A 259 7.42 13.89 -18.95
N ARG A 260 7.98 13.80 -17.74
CA ARG A 260 8.72 12.62 -17.25
C ARG A 260 8.14 12.21 -15.91
N PRO A 261 7.25 11.21 -15.87
CA PRO A 261 6.68 10.77 -14.61
C PRO A 261 7.79 10.39 -13.62
N HIS A 262 7.83 11.07 -12.48
CA HIS A 262 8.65 10.66 -11.35
C HIS A 262 7.86 9.67 -10.48
N ILE A 263 8.40 8.48 -10.27
CA ILE A 263 7.81 7.45 -9.42
C ILE A 263 8.72 7.20 -8.23
N ASP A 264 8.29 7.68 -7.06
CA ASP A 264 8.95 7.35 -5.80
C ASP A 264 8.54 5.92 -5.40
N MET A 265 9.54 5.03 -5.28
CA MET A 265 9.33 3.63 -4.96
C MET A 265 9.00 3.40 -3.47
N TYR A 266 9.32 4.35 -2.58
CA TYR A 266 8.99 4.22 -1.16
C TYR A 266 7.47 4.10 -0.89
N PRO A 267 6.60 5.02 -1.36
CA PRO A 267 5.16 4.86 -1.20
C PRO A 267 4.61 3.66 -1.96
N VAL A 268 5.21 3.27 -3.10
CA VAL A 268 4.82 2.06 -3.86
C VAL A 268 5.05 0.80 -3.02
N CYS A 269 6.26 0.61 -2.51
CA CYS A 269 6.62 -0.55 -1.69
C CYS A 269 5.78 -0.63 -0.42
N ARG A 270 5.49 0.50 0.23
CA ARG A 270 4.60 0.56 1.41
C ARG A 270 3.15 0.17 1.16
N GLN A 271 2.70 0.20 -0.10
CA GLN A 271 1.35 -0.24 -0.47
C GLN A 271 1.28 -1.73 -0.80
N ILE A 272 2.41 -2.34 -1.14
CA ILE A 272 2.49 -3.73 -1.60
C ILE A 272 2.93 -4.65 -0.47
N PHE A 273 3.97 -4.26 0.27
CA PHE A 273 4.57 -5.09 1.31
C PHE A 273 4.08 -4.71 2.70
N ASN A 274 4.20 -5.66 3.62
CA ASN A 274 3.98 -5.46 5.05
C ASN A 274 5.26 -5.78 5.82
N LEU A 275 6.23 -4.88 5.73
CA LEU A 275 7.55 -5.03 6.35
C LEU A 275 7.64 -4.35 7.71
N SER A 276 8.60 -4.80 8.52
CA SER A 276 8.88 -4.19 9.84
C SER A 276 9.47 -2.78 9.72
N ARG A 277 10.31 -2.61 8.71
CA ARG A 277 10.98 -1.40 8.28
C ARG A 277 10.90 -1.35 6.76
N TYR A 278 11.05 -0.16 6.19
CA TYR A 278 11.01 0.05 4.75
C TYR A 278 12.28 0.80 4.33
N THR A 279 13.44 0.37 4.82
CA THR A 279 14.70 0.85 4.22
C THR A 279 14.86 0.21 2.84
N LEU A 280 15.76 0.76 2.03
CA LEU A 280 16.00 0.22 0.69
C LEU A 280 16.51 -1.22 0.77
N GLU A 281 17.35 -1.54 1.77
CA GLU A 281 17.89 -2.86 2.06
C GLU A 281 16.76 -3.86 2.37
N ASP A 282 15.83 -3.50 3.26
CA ASP A 282 14.73 -4.40 3.67
C ASP A 282 13.81 -4.73 2.48
N VAL A 283 13.52 -3.74 1.64
CA VAL A 283 12.68 -3.93 0.44
C VAL A 283 13.43 -4.71 -0.64
N TYR A 284 14.71 -4.42 -0.85
CA TYR A 284 15.53 -5.13 -1.83
C TYR A 284 15.67 -6.62 -1.47
N LEU A 285 15.87 -6.92 -0.18
CA LEU A 285 15.89 -8.29 0.32
C LEU A 285 14.54 -9.01 0.12
N GLU A 286 13.41 -8.35 0.44
CA GLU A 286 12.08 -8.93 0.26
C GLU A 286 11.79 -9.26 -1.22
N ILE A 287 12.22 -8.41 -2.15
CA ILE A 287 11.95 -8.58 -3.57
C ILE A 287 12.90 -9.57 -4.24
N THR A 288 14.20 -9.49 -3.92
CA THR A 288 15.25 -10.21 -4.66
C THR A 288 15.80 -11.42 -3.90
N GLY A 289 15.58 -11.51 -2.59
CA GLY A 289 16.21 -12.50 -1.72
C GLY A 289 17.71 -12.26 -1.49
N ARG A 290 18.25 -11.11 -1.93
CA ARG A 290 19.67 -10.75 -1.81
C ARG A 290 19.86 -9.61 -0.82
N GLU A 291 20.93 -9.69 -0.03
CA GLU A 291 21.35 -8.57 0.82
C GLU A 291 21.95 -7.45 -0.03
N LYS A 292 21.63 -6.20 0.32
CA LYS A 292 22.23 -5.00 -0.26
C LYS A 292 23.48 -4.63 0.56
N LYS A 293 24.48 -4.04 -0.10
CA LYS A 293 25.61 -3.42 0.60
C LYS A 293 25.11 -2.24 1.44
N ASP A 294 25.57 -2.16 2.69
CA ASP A 294 25.13 -1.14 3.65
C ASP A 294 26.35 -0.52 4.35
N ILE A 295 26.27 0.79 4.61
CA ILE A 295 27.27 1.56 5.36
C ILE A 295 26.54 2.36 6.42
N ARG A 296 27.12 2.43 7.63
CA ARG A 296 26.53 3.24 8.70
C ARG A 296 26.63 4.71 8.35
N VAL A 297 25.49 5.40 8.38
CA VAL A 297 25.39 6.86 8.08
C VAL A 297 26.41 7.71 8.85
N GLY A 298 26.70 7.37 10.10
CA GLY A 298 27.68 8.09 10.93
C GLY A 298 29.14 7.95 10.49
N GLU A 299 29.47 6.98 9.63
CA GLU A 299 30.82 6.74 9.13
C GLU A 299 31.11 7.56 7.85
N MET A 300 30.08 7.97 7.11
CA MET A 300 30.22 8.64 5.80
C MET A 300 31.04 9.93 5.89
N ALA A 301 30.72 10.82 6.83
CA ALA A 301 31.47 12.07 7.01
C ALA A 301 32.94 11.81 7.38
N GLY A 302 33.20 10.78 8.19
CA GLY A 302 34.56 10.37 8.57
C GLY A 302 35.36 9.84 7.39
N ILE A 303 34.74 9.00 6.54
CA ILE A 303 35.34 8.49 5.29
C ILE A 303 35.60 9.66 4.32
N TRP A 304 34.68 10.62 4.24
CA TRP A 304 34.83 11.78 3.37
C TRP A 304 35.98 12.70 3.80
N ASP A 305 36.11 12.94 5.10
CA ASP A 305 37.17 13.79 5.65
C ASP A 305 38.54 13.11 5.54
N ASN A 306 38.61 11.80 5.82
CA ASN A 306 39.84 10.99 5.78
C ASN A 306 39.65 9.76 4.86
N PRO A 307 39.79 9.91 3.53
CA PRO A 307 39.45 8.86 2.57
C PRO A 307 40.57 7.83 2.45
N GLU A 308 40.58 6.85 3.37
CA GLU A 308 41.32 5.62 3.16
C GLU A 308 40.79 4.89 1.91
N LYS A 309 41.68 4.40 1.05
CA LYS A 309 41.34 3.85 -0.28
C LYS A 309 40.20 2.82 -0.25
N GLU A 310 40.29 1.82 0.62
CA GLU A 310 39.28 0.75 0.68
C GLU A 310 37.94 1.25 1.23
N LYS A 311 37.94 2.09 2.27
CA LYS A 311 36.70 2.67 2.83
C LYS A 311 36.02 3.63 1.86
N PHE A 312 36.80 4.42 1.13
CA PHE A 312 36.23 5.31 0.11
C PHE A 312 35.69 4.52 -1.08
N LYS A 313 36.35 3.41 -1.46
CA LYS A 313 35.82 2.47 -2.44
C LYS A 313 34.50 1.86 -1.97
N GLU A 314 34.40 1.43 -0.71
CA GLU A 314 33.15 0.95 -0.11
C GLU A 314 32.04 1.99 -0.20
N LEU A 315 32.33 3.28 0.11
CA LEU A 315 31.36 4.37 -0.03
C LEU A 315 30.85 4.55 -1.47
N ILE A 316 31.74 4.48 -2.46
CA ILE A 316 31.36 4.58 -3.87
C ILE A 316 30.54 3.36 -4.33
N GLU A 317 30.90 2.16 -3.86
CA GLU A 317 30.15 0.93 -4.14
C GLU A 317 28.77 0.92 -3.48
N TYR A 318 28.65 1.47 -2.27
CA TYR A 318 27.38 1.68 -1.56
C TYR A 318 26.47 2.62 -2.37
N ALA A 319 26.93 3.83 -2.67
CA ALA A 319 26.13 4.81 -3.42
C ALA A 319 25.68 4.27 -4.79
N MET A 320 26.56 3.56 -5.50
CA MET A 320 26.18 2.88 -6.75
C MET A 320 25.09 1.83 -6.53
N SER A 321 25.21 1.03 -5.45
CA SER A 321 24.23 0.01 -5.09
C SER A 321 22.85 0.60 -4.79
N ASP A 322 22.74 1.80 -4.22
CA ASP A 322 21.45 2.45 -3.96
C ASP A 322 20.68 2.76 -5.25
N ALA A 323 21.35 3.31 -6.26
CA ALA A 323 20.75 3.56 -7.56
C ALA A 323 20.36 2.25 -8.28
N GLU A 324 21.21 1.23 -8.24
CA GLU A 324 20.92 -0.07 -8.87
C GLU A 324 19.77 -0.82 -8.21
N SER A 325 19.78 -0.90 -6.88
CA SER A 325 18.71 -1.54 -6.11
C SER A 325 17.38 -0.82 -6.35
N THR A 326 17.38 0.52 -6.37
CA THR A 326 16.18 1.32 -6.69
C THR A 326 15.66 1.01 -8.10
N LEU A 327 16.55 0.94 -9.09
CA LEU A 327 16.18 0.59 -10.46
C LEU A 327 15.60 -0.82 -10.56
N GLU A 328 16.21 -1.81 -9.90
CA GLU A 328 15.74 -3.20 -9.95
C GLU A 328 14.37 -3.38 -9.30
N ILE A 329 14.15 -2.70 -8.16
CA ILE A 329 12.85 -2.62 -7.49
C ILE A 329 11.81 -2.00 -8.43
N ALA A 330 12.15 -0.88 -9.08
CA ALA A 330 11.27 -0.20 -10.02
C ALA A 330 10.92 -1.09 -11.22
N ILE A 331 11.90 -1.70 -11.89
CA ILE A 331 11.67 -2.62 -13.03
C ILE A 331 10.74 -3.77 -12.62
N THR A 332 10.85 -4.23 -11.38
CA THR A 332 10.00 -5.31 -10.86
C THR A 332 8.56 -4.89 -10.62
N LEU A 333 8.33 -3.69 -10.08
CA LEU A 333 7.01 -3.25 -9.59
C LEU A 333 6.25 -2.32 -10.55
N LEU A 334 6.95 -1.57 -11.41
CA LEU A 334 6.34 -0.64 -12.36
C LEU A 334 5.29 -1.28 -13.29
N PRO A 335 5.49 -2.50 -13.83
CA PRO A 335 4.45 -3.15 -14.65
C PRO A 335 3.08 -3.22 -13.96
N LEU A 336 3.04 -3.47 -12.66
CA LEU A 336 1.80 -3.46 -11.88
C LEU A 336 1.17 -2.07 -11.84
N HIS A 337 1.98 -1.04 -11.68
CA HIS A 337 1.52 0.34 -11.66
C HIS A 337 1.09 0.86 -13.04
N TYR A 338 1.67 0.36 -14.13
CA TYR A 338 1.19 0.61 -15.49
C TYR A 338 -0.24 0.09 -15.66
N GLU A 339 -0.51 -1.14 -15.20
CA GLU A 339 -1.86 -1.71 -15.22
C GLU A 339 -2.83 -0.96 -14.31
N ILE A 340 -2.41 -0.58 -13.09
CA ILE A 340 -3.25 0.23 -12.19
C ILE A 340 -3.62 1.57 -12.86
N SER A 341 -2.63 2.26 -13.43
CA SER A 341 -2.82 3.51 -14.19
C SER A 341 -3.82 3.34 -15.34
N ARG A 342 -3.70 2.26 -16.13
CA ARG A 342 -4.64 1.94 -17.21
C ARG A 342 -6.06 1.67 -16.71
N ILE A 343 -6.20 0.91 -15.63
CA ILE A 343 -7.52 0.53 -15.10
C ILE A 343 -8.21 1.75 -14.46
N THR A 344 -7.50 2.56 -13.68
CA THR A 344 -8.07 3.75 -13.01
C THR A 344 -8.17 4.96 -13.93
N ARG A 345 -7.53 4.92 -15.12
CA ARG A 345 -7.33 6.04 -16.04
C ARG A 345 -6.67 7.26 -15.41
N GLU A 346 -5.80 7.02 -14.45
CA GLU A 346 -4.98 8.07 -13.82
C GLU A 346 -3.56 8.06 -14.40
N LEU A 347 -2.95 9.23 -14.50
CA LEU A 347 -1.52 9.33 -14.78
C LEU A 347 -0.71 8.53 -13.77
N ILE A 348 0.34 7.85 -14.23
CA ILE A 348 1.16 6.98 -13.37
C ILE A 348 1.78 7.74 -12.18
N TYR A 349 2.12 9.03 -12.35
CA TYR A 349 2.56 9.90 -11.26
C TYR A 349 1.53 9.99 -10.11
N GLN A 350 0.24 10.05 -10.45
CA GLN A 350 -0.85 10.12 -9.47
C GLN A 350 -1.13 8.74 -8.88
N SER A 351 -1.27 7.71 -9.73
CA SER A 351 -1.72 6.39 -9.31
C SER A 351 -0.70 5.66 -8.42
N SER A 352 0.61 5.91 -8.59
CA SER A 352 1.67 5.38 -7.73
C SER A 352 1.61 5.92 -6.29
N ARG A 353 1.06 7.12 -6.11
CA ARG A 353 0.88 7.80 -4.82
C ARG A 353 -0.55 7.68 -4.28
N ALA A 354 -1.46 7.11 -5.07
CA ALA A 354 -2.87 6.99 -4.69
C ALA A 354 -3.09 5.81 -3.74
N GLY A 355 -3.76 6.07 -2.62
CA GLY A 355 -4.27 5.02 -1.75
C GLY A 355 -5.38 4.21 -2.42
N SER A 356 -5.71 3.03 -1.88
CA SER A 356 -6.74 2.14 -2.43
C SER A 356 -8.09 2.82 -2.66
N GLY A 357 -8.55 3.63 -1.70
CA GLY A 357 -9.80 4.38 -1.84
C GLY A 357 -9.76 5.48 -2.91
N GLN A 358 -8.61 6.11 -3.15
CA GLN A 358 -8.46 7.11 -4.22
C GLN A 358 -8.52 6.45 -5.60
N ARG A 359 -7.87 5.29 -5.76
CA ARG A 359 -7.94 4.52 -7.01
C ARG A 359 -9.37 4.09 -7.35
N VAL A 360 -10.11 3.64 -6.35
CA VAL A 360 -11.54 3.33 -6.50
C VAL A 360 -12.33 4.58 -6.90
N GLU A 361 -12.13 5.70 -6.21
CA GLU A 361 -12.80 6.96 -6.54
C GLU A 361 -12.56 7.39 -7.99
N SER A 362 -11.32 7.35 -8.47
CA SER A 362 -10.97 7.75 -9.84
C SER A 362 -11.61 6.84 -10.89
N LEU A 363 -11.62 5.52 -10.64
CA LEU A 363 -12.34 4.58 -11.50
C LEU A 363 -13.85 4.86 -11.52
N LEU A 364 -14.46 5.14 -10.36
CA LEU A 364 -15.90 5.43 -10.26
C LEU A 364 -16.27 6.76 -10.92
N ILE A 365 -15.46 7.80 -10.79
CA ILE A 365 -15.66 9.09 -11.48
C ILE A 365 -15.69 8.88 -13.00
N LYS A 366 -14.73 8.11 -13.51
CA LYS A 366 -14.66 7.75 -14.93
C LYS A 366 -15.92 6.98 -15.38
N LYS A 367 -16.33 5.99 -14.59
CA LYS A 367 -17.51 5.17 -14.90
C LYS A 367 -18.82 5.95 -14.79
N ALA A 368 -18.91 6.89 -13.85
CA ALA A 368 -20.03 7.80 -13.71
C ALA A 368 -20.15 8.69 -14.95
N PHE A 369 -19.04 9.26 -15.42
CA PHE A 369 -19.03 10.07 -16.65
C PHE A 369 -19.50 9.28 -17.88
N GLU A 370 -19.00 8.06 -18.08
CA GLU A 370 -19.43 7.19 -19.20
C GLU A 370 -20.94 6.86 -19.18
N LYS A 371 -21.58 7.00 -18.01
CA LYS A 371 -23.01 6.71 -17.79
C LYS A 371 -23.86 7.96 -17.58
N ASN A 372 -23.30 9.16 -17.80
CA ASN A 372 -23.96 10.44 -17.51
C ASN A 372 -24.48 10.57 -16.05
N ILE A 373 -23.81 9.90 -15.11
CA ILE A 373 -24.11 9.99 -13.67
C ILE A 373 -23.35 11.19 -13.09
N LEU A 374 -24.05 12.02 -12.34
CA LEU A 374 -23.49 13.18 -11.66
C LEU A 374 -22.64 12.72 -10.47
N VAL A 375 -21.37 13.11 -10.44
CA VAL A 375 -20.44 12.66 -9.38
C VAL A 375 -20.78 13.35 -8.06
N PRO A 376 -20.99 12.59 -6.95
CA PRO A 376 -21.22 13.17 -5.64
C PRO A 376 -20.03 14.00 -5.17
N ASN A 377 -20.30 15.08 -4.43
CA ASN A 377 -19.24 15.88 -3.84
C ASN A 377 -18.46 15.14 -2.75
N ARG A 378 -17.22 15.58 -2.52
CA ARG A 378 -16.47 15.14 -1.35
C ARG A 378 -17.14 15.66 -0.08
N PRO A 379 -17.15 14.87 1.01
CA PRO A 379 -17.71 15.32 2.28
C PRO A 379 -16.88 16.47 2.86
N SER A 380 -17.54 17.38 3.60
CA SER A 380 -16.85 18.36 4.43
C SER A 380 -16.14 17.67 5.61
N ASP A 381 -15.14 18.32 6.22
CA ASP A 381 -14.42 17.73 7.37
C ASP A 381 -15.36 17.45 8.56
N ARG A 382 -16.45 18.23 8.72
CA ARG A 382 -17.52 17.93 9.68
C ARG A 382 -18.15 16.57 9.40
N VAL A 383 -18.59 16.33 8.17
CA VAL A 383 -19.20 15.06 7.76
C VAL A 383 -18.20 13.89 7.89
N VAL A 384 -16.92 14.12 7.57
CA VAL A 384 -15.86 13.12 7.77
C VAL A 384 -15.74 12.73 9.24
N ASN A 385 -15.70 13.70 10.15
CA ASN A 385 -15.62 13.46 11.59
C ASN A 385 -16.85 12.73 12.13
N GLU A 386 -18.06 13.04 11.63
CA GLU A 386 -19.29 12.33 11.98
C GLU A 386 -19.25 10.87 11.49
N ARG A 387 -18.83 10.64 10.24
CA ARG A 387 -18.69 9.29 9.66
C ARG A 387 -17.66 8.45 10.40
N GLN A 388 -16.54 9.03 10.85
CA GLN A 388 -15.51 8.33 11.62
C GLN A 388 -15.99 7.81 12.99
N ARG A 389 -17.00 8.44 13.58
CA ARG A 389 -17.56 8.03 14.89
C ARG A 389 -18.54 6.86 14.77
N LYS A 390 -19.06 6.59 13.57
CA LYS A 390 -20.03 5.52 13.32
C LYS A 390 -19.29 4.24 12.95
N THR A 391 -19.43 3.21 13.77
CA THR A 391 -18.93 1.86 13.49
C THR A 391 -20.08 0.95 13.03
N TYR A 392 -19.74 -0.21 12.48
CA TYR A 392 -20.69 -1.25 12.11
C TYR A 392 -20.05 -2.62 12.37
N ILE A 393 -20.88 -3.67 12.47
CA ILE A 393 -20.41 -5.01 12.78
C ILE A 393 -19.60 -5.55 11.59
N GLY A 394 -18.36 -5.95 11.84
CA GLY A 394 -17.45 -6.49 10.82
C GLY A 394 -17.69 -7.96 10.49
N ALA A 395 -16.64 -8.60 9.97
CA ALA A 395 -16.61 -10.02 9.64
C ALA A 395 -16.84 -10.93 10.86
N TYR A 396 -17.34 -12.13 10.62
CA TYR A 396 -17.40 -13.20 11.61
C TYR A 396 -16.07 -13.97 11.63
N VAL A 397 -15.62 -14.33 12.83
CA VAL A 397 -14.42 -15.15 13.03
C VAL A 397 -14.78 -16.24 14.04
N VAL A 398 -14.66 -17.49 13.62
CA VAL A 398 -14.91 -18.67 14.45
C VAL A 398 -13.84 -18.74 15.53
N GLU A 399 -14.19 -19.10 16.77
CA GLU A 399 -13.17 -19.37 17.78
C GLU A 399 -12.42 -20.65 17.39
N PRO A 400 -11.08 -20.62 17.29
CA PRO A 400 -10.34 -21.80 16.86
C PRO A 400 -10.44 -22.93 17.89
N LYS A 401 -10.57 -24.17 17.41
CA LYS A 401 -10.23 -25.36 18.20
C LYS A 401 -8.72 -25.30 18.45
N ARG A 402 -8.31 -24.95 19.67
CA ARG A 402 -6.91 -24.68 20.00
C ARG A 402 -6.05 -25.95 19.96
N GLY A 403 -4.78 -25.79 19.61
CA GLY A 403 -3.80 -26.88 19.56
C GLY A 403 -3.36 -27.23 18.14
N ILE A 404 -2.63 -28.34 18.04
CA ILE A 404 -2.11 -28.87 16.78
C ILE A 404 -3.18 -29.73 16.10
N HIS A 405 -3.38 -29.52 14.81
CA HIS A 405 -4.26 -30.32 13.95
C HIS A 405 -3.47 -30.80 12.74
N ASP A 406 -3.79 -32.01 12.29
CA ASP A 406 -3.22 -32.63 11.08
C ASP A 406 -4.27 -32.64 9.95
N ASN A 407 -3.81 -32.71 8.70
CA ASN A 407 -4.64 -32.85 7.49
C ASN A 407 -5.73 -31.78 7.35
N ILE A 408 -5.32 -30.52 7.39
CA ILE A 408 -6.21 -29.36 7.37
C ILE A 408 -6.54 -29.01 5.91
N LEU A 409 -7.83 -28.93 5.60
CA LEU A 409 -8.36 -28.42 4.34
C LEU A 409 -8.75 -26.95 4.50
N LEU A 410 -8.35 -26.12 3.56
CA LEU A 410 -8.75 -24.72 3.49
C LEU A 410 -9.70 -24.49 2.32
N PHE A 411 -10.88 -23.96 2.64
CA PHE A 411 -11.84 -23.47 1.66
C PHE A 411 -12.02 -21.97 1.84
N ASP A 412 -12.04 -21.23 0.74
CA ASP A 412 -12.10 -19.77 0.73
C ASP A 412 -13.11 -19.28 -0.31
N PHE A 413 -13.92 -18.29 0.05
CA PHE A 413 -14.85 -17.67 -0.89
C PHE A 413 -14.10 -16.80 -1.89
N ARG A 414 -14.29 -17.05 -3.19
CA ARG A 414 -13.69 -16.23 -4.24
C ARG A 414 -14.19 -14.80 -4.14
N SER A 415 -13.34 -13.93 -3.58
CA SER A 415 -13.63 -12.50 -3.44
C SER A 415 -14.99 -12.27 -2.78
N LEU A 416 -15.17 -12.78 -1.55
CA LEU A 416 -16.47 -12.80 -0.84
C LEU A 416 -17.23 -11.47 -0.91
N TYR A 417 -16.61 -10.37 -0.48
CA TYR A 417 -17.31 -9.09 -0.49
C TYR A 417 -17.58 -8.57 -1.91
N PRO A 418 -16.62 -8.64 -2.85
CA PRO A 418 -16.93 -8.32 -4.23
C PRO A 418 -18.10 -9.11 -4.84
N SER A 419 -18.15 -10.42 -4.62
CA SER A 419 -19.23 -11.26 -5.15
C SER A 419 -20.56 -10.98 -4.47
N ILE A 420 -20.59 -10.67 -3.17
CA ILE A 420 -21.80 -10.19 -2.48
C ILE A 420 -22.31 -8.88 -3.09
N ILE A 421 -21.42 -7.90 -3.33
CA ILE A 421 -21.79 -6.61 -3.94
C ILE A 421 -22.46 -6.85 -5.30
N ILE A 422 -21.87 -7.72 -6.13
CA ILE A 422 -22.40 -8.07 -7.46
C ILE A 422 -23.74 -8.81 -7.31
N SER A 423 -23.80 -9.91 -6.57
CA SER A 423 -24.98 -10.77 -6.49
C SER A 423 -26.20 -10.06 -5.90
N HIS A 424 -25.99 -9.17 -4.93
CA HIS A 424 -27.07 -8.44 -4.27
C HIS A 424 -27.25 -7.01 -4.78
N ASN A 425 -26.55 -6.62 -5.84
CA ASN A 425 -26.63 -5.29 -6.45
C ASN A 425 -26.45 -4.14 -5.44
N ILE A 426 -25.43 -4.23 -4.58
CA ILE A 426 -25.26 -3.29 -3.46
C ILE A 426 -24.62 -1.98 -3.96
N ASP A 427 -25.39 -0.89 -3.90
CA ASP A 427 -24.96 0.46 -4.32
C ASP A 427 -25.79 1.54 -3.61
N PRO A 428 -25.26 2.76 -3.35
CA PRO A 428 -26.01 3.82 -2.69
C PRO A 428 -27.22 4.29 -3.52
N SER A 429 -27.22 4.06 -4.84
CA SER A 429 -28.36 4.38 -5.72
C SER A 429 -29.42 3.28 -5.79
N THR A 430 -29.20 2.13 -5.13
CA THR A 430 -30.09 0.96 -5.23
C THR A 430 -30.68 0.55 -3.89
N ILE A 431 -30.09 1.00 -2.79
CA ILE A 431 -30.54 0.70 -1.44
C ILE A 431 -31.90 1.35 -1.17
N ASP A 432 -32.80 0.59 -0.56
CA ASP A 432 -34.14 1.00 -0.13
C ASP A 432 -34.92 1.78 -1.21
N CYS A 433 -34.77 1.37 -2.47
CA CYS A 433 -35.36 2.06 -3.61
C CYS A 433 -36.90 2.03 -3.59
N GLU A 434 -37.54 3.12 -4.01
CA GLU A 434 -39.01 3.24 -4.05
C GLU A 434 -39.69 2.22 -4.97
N CYS A 435 -38.98 1.67 -5.97
CA CYS A 435 -39.58 0.83 -7.01
C CYS A 435 -39.69 -0.67 -6.67
N CYS A 436 -39.06 -1.14 -5.58
CA CYS A 436 -39.01 -2.57 -5.22
C CYS A 436 -39.17 -2.88 -3.71
N PRO A 437 -40.09 -2.23 -2.95
CA PRO A 437 -40.19 -2.39 -1.50
C PRO A 437 -40.58 -3.79 -1.01
N GLU A 438 -41.40 -4.51 -1.79
CA GLU A 438 -41.92 -5.85 -1.46
C GLU A 438 -41.24 -6.99 -2.26
N ASP A 439 -40.74 -6.69 -3.46
CA ASP A 439 -40.18 -7.69 -4.38
C ASP A 439 -38.71 -8.04 -4.09
N SER A 440 -38.03 -7.31 -3.20
CA SER A 440 -36.58 -7.39 -3.00
C SER A 440 -36.19 -8.29 -1.82
N TYR A 441 -35.10 -9.03 -1.97
CA TYR A 441 -34.52 -9.74 -0.83
C TYR A 441 -34.01 -8.72 0.19
N ARG A 442 -34.44 -8.86 1.45
CA ARG A 442 -33.95 -8.04 2.56
C ARG A 442 -32.69 -8.68 3.14
N SER A 443 -31.63 -7.87 3.22
CA SER A 443 -30.41 -8.26 3.91
C SER A 443 -30.70 -8.50 5.40
N PRO A 444 -29.80 -9.17 6.15
CA PRO A 444 -29.96 -9.35 7.59
C PRO A 444 -30.02 -8.03 8.40
N THR A 445 -29.71 -6.89 7.76
CA THR A 445 -29.79 -5.55 8.35
C THR A 445 -31.13 -4.86 8.08
N GLY A 446 -32.04 -5.50 7.34
CA GLY A 446 -33.37 -4.96 6.98
C GLY A 446 -33.40 -4.19 5.67
N HIS A 447 -32.25 -3.69 5.20
CA HIS A 447 -32.11 -3.01 3.91
C HIS A 447 -32.30 -3.96 2.73
N TYR A 448 -32.86 -3.45 1.64
CA TYR A 448 -33.00 -4.17 0.39
C TYR A 448 -32.38 -3.38 -0.77
N PHE A 449 -32.14 -4.05 -1.89
CA PHE A 449 -31.48 -3.46 -3.06
C PHE A 449 -32.29 -3.69 -4.32
N CYS A 450 -32.32 -2.67 -5.18
CA CYS A 450 -33.12 -2.66 -6.40
C CYS A 450 -32.87 -3.89 -7.28
N LYS A 451 -33.95 -4.49 -7.79
CA LYS A 451 -33.88 -5.57 -8.80
C LYS A 451 -34.08 -5.09 -10.24
N LYS A 452 -34.63 -3.89 -10.41
CA LYS A 452 -35.00 -3.33 -11.73
C LYS A 452 -33.86 -2.53 -12.37
N LYS A 453 -33.02 -1.89 -11.57
CA LYS A 453 -31.89 -1.05 -12.01
C LYS A 453 -30.59 -1.61 -11.47
N ARG A 454 -29.51 -1.54 -12.25
CA ARG A 454 -28.16 -1.96 -11.81
C ARG A 454 -27.39 -0.75 -11.27
N GLY A 455 -26.76 -0.90 -10.10
CA GLY A 455 -25.94 0.14 -9.50
C GLY A 455 -24.59 0.32 -10.22
N LEU A 456 -24.00 1.51 -10.10
CA LEU A 456 -22.72 1.87 -10.72
C LEU A 456 -21.57 0.98 -10.21
N ILE A 457 -21.47 0.82 -8.90
CA ILE A 457 -20.40 0.04 -8.24
C ILE A 457 -20.51 -1.46 -8.57
N PRO A 458 -21.65 -2.15 -8.40
CA PRO A 458 -21.76 -3.58 -8.72
C PRO A 458 -21.56 -3.88 -10.21
N GLU A 459 -21.92 -2.96 -11.11
CA GLU A 459 -21.61 -3.09 -12.53
C GLU A 459 -20.11 -2.94 -12.81
N THR A 460 -19.49 -1.87 -12.31
CA THR A 460 -18.04 -1.63 -12.45
C THR A 460 -17.23 -2.79 -11.90
N LEU A 461 -17.63 -3.32 -10.75
CA LEU A 461 -16.96 -4.44 -10.10
C LEU A 461 -17.12 -5.74 -10.88
N ASN A 462 -18.30 -5.99 -11.46
CA ASN A 462 -18.50 -7.15 -12.33
C ASN A 462 -17.55 -7.10 -13.54
N GLU A 463 -17.39 -5.95 -14.19
CA GLU A 463 -16.42 -5.80 -15.28
C GLU A 463 -14.98 -6.15 -14.84
N LEU A 464 -14.55 -5.68 -13.67
CA LEU A 464 -13.22 -6.00 -13.14
C LEU A 464 -13.04 -7.49 -12.88
N VAL A 465 -14.06 -8.14 -12.30
CA VAL A 465 -14.04 -9.58 -11.99
C VAL A 465 -14.02 -10.41 -13.27
N GLN A 466 -14.89 -10.11 -14.24
CA GLN A 466 -14.93 -10.83 -15.52
C GLN A 466 -13.61 -10.70 -16.28
N ARG A 467 -13.07 -9.48 -16.37
CA ARG A 467 -11.75 -9.23 -16.98
C ARG A 467 -10.65 -10.02 -16.27
N ARG A 468 -10.72 -10.14 -14.93
CA ARG A 468 -9.75 -10.93 -14.17
C ARG A 468 -9.86 -12.42 -14.46
N ILE A 469 -11.07 -12.96 -14.61
CA ILE A 469 -11.32 -14.35 -14.99
C ILE A 469 -10.70 -14.63 -16.36
N GLU A 470 -10.94 -13.77 -17.36
CA GLU A 470 -10.34 -13.87 -18.69
C GLU A 470 -8.81 -13.87 -18.65
N VAL A 471 -8.21 -12.93 -17.90
CA VAL A 471 -6.76 -12.84 -17.76
C VAL A 471 -6.19 -14.09 -17.08
N LYS A 472 -6.84 -14.63 -16.04
CA LYS A 472 -6.43 -15.89 -15.41
C LYS A 472 -6.52 -17.08 -16.37
N LYS A 473 -7.56 -17.14 -17.21
CA LYS A 473 -7.68 -18.18 -18.25
C LYS A 473 -6.53 -18.06 -19.27
N GLY A 474 -6.25 -16.86 -19.75
CA GLY A 474 -5.10 -16.58 -20.61
C GLY A 474 -3.77 -16.99 -19.96
N LEU A 475 -3.56 -16.65 -18.69
CA LEU A 475 -2.36 -17.00 -17.92
C LEU A 475 -2.16 -18.50 -17.80
N LYS A 476 -3.23 -19.31 -17.64
CA LYS A 476 -3.11 -20.77 -17.60
C LYS A 476 -2.61 -21.35 -18.93
N ASN A 477 -3.03 -20.76 -20.04
CA ASN A 477 -2.74 -21.27 -21.39
C ASN A 477 -1.46 -20.69 -22.01
N GLU A 478 -0.97 -19.56 -21.51
CA GLU A 478 0.22 -18.89 -22.03
C GLU A 478 1.50 -19.64 -21.64
N LYS A 479 2.39 -19.88 -22.60
CA LYS A 479 3.65 -20.60 -22.40
C LYS A 479 4.85 -19.66 -22.35
N ASN A 480 4.77 -18.51 -23.02
CA ASN A 480 5.86 -17.55 -23.05
C ASN A 480 6.05 -16.91 -21.63
N PRO A 481 7.23 -17.04 -21.00
CA PRO A 481 7.46 -16.57 -19.63
C PRO A 481 7.19 -15.08 -19.42
N GLU A 482 7.56 -14.23 -20.38
CA GLU A 482 7.36 -12.77 -20.29
C GLU A 482 5.87 -12.42 -20.34
N ARG A 483 5.14 -13.00 -21.28
CA ARG A 483 3.68 -12.82 -21.39
C ARG A 483 2.95 -13.39 -20.18
N ARG A 484 3.40 -14.51 -19.63
CA ARG A 484 2.87 -15.04 -18.36
C ARG A 484 3.07 -14.04 -17.23
N ARG A 485 4.26 -13.46 -17.09
CA ARG A 485 4.54 -12.44 -16.07
C ARG A 485 3.61 -11.23 -16.23
N PHE A 486 3.42 -10.75 -17.45
CA PHE A 486 2.50 -9.65 -17.73
C PHE A 486 1.04 -9.96 -17.36
N LEU A 487 0.53 -11.14 -17.75
CA LEU A 487 -0.82 -11.57 -17.40
C LEU A 487 -1.00 -11.74 -15.88
N ASP A 488 0.03 -12.21 -15.18
CA ASP A 488 -0.01 -12.30 -13.73
C ASP A 488 -0.08 -10.91 -13.07
N VAL A 489 0.76 -9.98 -13.51
CA VAL A 489 0.70 -8.58 -13.07
C VAL A 489 -0.69 -7.98 -13.28
N LYS A 490 -1.30 -8.21 -14.44
CA LYS A 490 -2.64 -7.72 -14.76
C LYS A 490 -3.72 -8.31 -13.87
N GLN A 491 -3.69 -9.61 -13.57
CA GLN A 491 -4.69 -10.21 -12.65
C GLN A 491 -4.51 -9.71 -11.21
N GLN A 492 -3.28 -9.42 -10.79
CA GLN A 492 -3.00 -8.84 -9.47
C GLN A 492 -3.57 -7.42 -9.34
N ALA A 493 -3.37 -6.55 -10.35
CA ALA A 493 -3.94 -5.20 -10.36
C ALA A 493 -5.49 -5.22 -10.26
N LEU A 494 -6.13 -6.09 -11.03
CA LEU A 494 -7.58 -6.27 -10.99
C LEU A 494 -8.07 -6.77 -9.62
N LYS A 495 -7.36 -7.73 -9.01
CA LYS A 495 -7.66 -8.23 -7.65
C LYS A 495 -7.59 -7.11 -6.62
N LEU A 496 -6.53 -6.30 -6.66
CA LEU A 496 -6.29 -5.22 -5.72
C LEU A 496 -7.43 -4.19 -5.74
N LEU A 497 -7.85 -3.77 -6.94
CA LEU A 497 -8.95 -2.82 -7.10
C LEU A 497 -10.30 -3.40 -6.68
N ALA A 498 -10.60 -4.64 -7.09
CA ALA A 498 -11.86 -5.30 -6.72
C ALA A 498 -12.02 -5.41 -5.20
N ASN A 499 -10.97 -5.86 -4.49
CA ASN A 499 -11.00 -5.98 -3.03
C ASN A 499 -11.10 -4.63 -2.31
N SER A 500 -10.66 -3.54 -2.95
CA SER A 500 -10.72 -2.20 -2.37
C SER A 500 -12.12 -1.58 -2.38
N MET A 501 -13.03 -2.06 -3.24
CA MET A 501 -14.39 -1.50 -3.38
C MET A 501 -15.22 -1.63 -2.10
N TYR A 502 -15.14 -2.75 -1.38
CA TYR A 502 -15.81 -2.89 -0.08
C TYR A 502 -15.37 -1.82 0.91
N GLY A 503 -14.04 -1.65 1.08
CA GLY A 503 -13.49 -0.66 2.00
C GLY A 503 -13.88 0.78 1.64
N TYR A 504 -14.16 1.05 0.37
CA TYR A 504 -14.58 2.36 -0.10
C TYR A 504 -15.96 2.78 0.42
N PHE A 505 -16.92 1.86 0.52
CA PHE A 505 -18.24 2.15 1.10
C PHE A 505 -18.18 2.69 2.53
N GLY A 506 -17.26 2.14 3.33
CA GLY A 506 -17.02 2.56 4.72
C GLY A 506 -15.98 3.68 4.86
N PHE A 507 -15.34 4.13 3.77
CA PHE A 507 -14.27 5.12 3.84
C PHE A 507 -14.85 6.53 4.10
N PRO A 508 -14.57 7.18 5.24
CA PRO A 508 -15.27 8.42 5.63
C PRO A 508 -15.16 9.56 4.61
N ARG A 509 -14.08 9.63 3.85
CA ARG A 509 -13.85 10.66 2.82
C ARG A 509 -14.39 10.30 1.42
N ALA A 510 -14.96 9.11 1.23
CA ALA A 510 -15.50 8.67 -0.05
C ALA A 510 -16.69 9.53 -0.53
N ARG A 511 -16.78 9.72 -1.85
CA ARG A 511 -17.90 10.34 -2.55
C ARG A 511 -19.13 9.43 -2.51
N TRP A 512 -18.98 8.16 -2.93
CA TRP A 512 -20.02 7.13 -2.81
C TRP A 512 -19.99 6.39 -1.47
N TYR A 513 -19.84 7.14 -0.38
CA TYR A 513 -19.92 6.57 0.98
C TYR A 513 -21.34 6.05 1.25
N CYS A 514 -21.46 4.83 1.76
CA CYS A 514 -22.72 4.25 2.21
C CYS A 514 -22.42 3.22 3.30
N ARG A 515 -22.69 3.61 4.56
CA ARG A 515 -22.43 2.77 5.73
C ARG A 515 -23.36 1.55 5.73
N GLU A 516 -24.60 1.77 5.36
CA GLU A 516 -25.68 0.80 5.29
C GLU A 516 -25.34 -0.29 4.26
N CYS A 517 -24.73 0.09 3.14
CA CYS A 517 -24.17 -0.82 2.14
C CYS A 517 -23.01 -1.64 2.75
N ALA A 518 -22.04 -0.99 3.40
CA ALA A 518 -20.91 -1.67 4.04
C ALA A 518 -21.37 -2.69 5.11
N GLU A 519 -22.36 -2.31 5.92
CA GLU A 519 -22.96 -3.15 6.95
C GLU A 519 -23.76 -4.31 6.36
N SER A 520 -24.51 -4.07 5.28
CA SER A 520 -25.23 -5.13 4.55
C SER A 520 -24.27 -6.16 3.96
N ILE A 521 -23.15 -5.71 3.38
CA ILE A 521 -22.10 -6.58 2.83
C ILE A 521 -21.53 -7.48 3.92
N THR A 522 -21.15 -6.92 5.08
CA THR A 522 -20.59 -7.73 6.16
C THR A 522 -21.63 -8.68 6.75
N ALA A 523 -22.88 -8.24 6.91
CA ALA A 523 -23.96 -9.08 7.41
C ALA A 523 -24.27 -10.27 6.48
N LEU A 524 -24.27 -10.06 5.17
CA LEU A 524 -24.39 -11.13 4.18
C LEU A 524 -23.17 -12.05 4.21
N GLY A 525 -21.95 -11.51 4.33
CA GLY A 525 -20.75 -12.30 4.50
C GLY A 525 -20.85 -13.24 5.71
N ARG A 526 -21.31 -12.71 6.86
CA ARG A 526 -21.59 -13.52 8.06
C ARG A 526 -22.66 -14.59 7.80
N LYS A 527 -23.73 -14.25 7.10
CA LYS A 527 -24.78 -15.23 6.74
C LYS A 527 -24.21 -16.40 5.93
N TYR A 528 -23.43 -16.12 4.88
CA TYR A 528 -22.90 -17.15 4.00
C TYR A 528 -21.83 -18.02 4.67
N ILE A 529 -20.94 -17.43 5.46
CA ILE A 529 -19.93 -18.21 6.18
C ILE A 529 -20.56 -19.09 7.27
N LEU A 530 -21.55 -18.58 8.01
CA LEU A 530 -22.29 -19.36 9.01
C LEU A 530 -23.07 -20.51 8.38
N HIS A 531 -23.75 -20.25 7.25
CA HIS A 531 -24.42 -21.30 6.48
C HIS A 531 -23.46 -22.40 6.02
N THR A 532 -22.27 -21.99 5.56
CA THR A 532 -21.21 -22.94 5.18
C THR A 532 -20.78 -23.79 6.38
N ILE A 533 -20.53 -23.18 7.52
CA ILE A 533 -20.16 -23.85 8.78
C ILE A 533 -21.25 -24.83 9.25
N ASP A 534 -22.52 -24.48 9.14
CA ASP A 534 -23.64 -25.32 9.56
C ASP A 534 -23.80 -26.59 8.70
N ILE A 535 -23.38 -26.54 7.44
CA ILE A 535 -23.45 -27.67 6.51
C ILE A 535 -22.26 -28.62 6.65
N VAL A 536 -21.09 -28.13 7.03
CA VAL A 536 -19.82 -28.88 7.14
C VAL A 536 -19.98 -30.25 7.86
N PRO A 537 -20.64 -30.36 9.03
CA PRO A 537 -20.79 -31.64 9.73
C PRO A 537 -21.53 -32.72 8.92
N LYS A 538 -22.46 -32.33 8.01
CA LYS A 538 -23.22 -33.26 7.17
C LYS A 538 -22.35 -34.03 6.20
N PHE A 539 -21.16 -33.51 5.89
CA PHE A 539 -20.16 -34.13 5.02
C PHE A 539 -19.08 -34.86 5.84
N GLY A 540 -19.27 -34.97 7.15
CA GLY A 540 -18.34 -35.60 8.09
C GLY A 540 -17.03 -34.83 8.23
N PHE A 541 -17.06 -33.51 8.07
CA PHE A 541 -15.94 -32.63 8.35
C PHE A 541 -16.19 -31.88 9.67
N ASP A 542 -15.11 -31.44 10.29
CA ASP A 542 -15.12 -30.62 11.50
C ASP A 542 -14.53 -29.25 11.18
N VAL A 543 -15.20 -28.17 11.57
CA VAL A 543 -14.62 -26.82 11.52
C VAL A 543 -13.61 -26.67 12.65
N ILE A 544 -12.35 -26.39 12.31
CA ILE A 544 -11.31 -26.07 13.30
C ILE A 544 -11.15 -24.57 13.48
N TYR A 545 -11.37 -23.78 12.43
CA TYR A 545 -11.24 -22.33 12.44
C TYR A 545 -11.97 -21.72 11.23
N GLY A 546 -12.26 -20.43 11.27
CA GLY A 546 -12.74 -19.67 10.13
C GLY A 546 -12.46 -18.18 10.33
N ASP A 547 -11.98 -17.52 9.28
CA ASP A 547 -11.66 -16.09 9.28
C ASP A 547 -12.35 -15.42 8.10
N THR A 548 -13.44 -14.70 8.37
CA THR A 548 -14.14 -13.83 7.42
C THR A 548 -14.78 -14.58 6.24
N ASP A 549 -13.95 -15.01 5.29
CA ASP A 549 -14.25 -15.65 4.02
C ASP A 549 -13.68 -17.06 3.89
N SER A 550 -12.90 -17.51 4.88
CA SER A 550 -12.27 -18.82 4.88
C SER A 550 -12.82 -19.74 5.98
N VAL A 551 -12.89 -21.04 5.69
CA VAL A 551 -13.12 -22.12 6.66
C VAL A 551 -12.00 -23.16 6.59
N TYR A 552 -11.47 -23.49 7.76
CA TYR A 552 -10.47 -24.54 7.96
C TYR A 552 -11.18 -25.76 8.49
N LEU A 553 -11.09 -26.85 7.74
CA LEU A 553 -11.78 -28.10 8.01
C LEU A 553 -10.78 -29.22 8.26
N ILE A 554 -11.15 -30.18 9.10
CA ILE A 554 -10.48 -31.48 9.18
C ILE A 554 -11.51 -32.57 8.94
N LYS A 555 -11.03 -33.75 8.53
CA LYS A 555 -11.87 -34.94 8.48
C LYS A 555 -11.44 -35.92 9.58
N PRO A 556 -12.13 -35.96 10.73
CA PRO A 556 -11.79 -36.90 11.78
C PRO A 556 -11.84 -38.34 11.28
N ASN A 557 -10.91 -39.18 11.73
CA ASN A 557 -10.92 -40.64 11.53
C ASN A 557 -10.75 -41.14 10.08
N ILE A 558 -10.40 -40.26 9.12
CA ILE A 558 -10.06 -40.67 7.75
C ILE A 558 -8.68 -40.10 7.39
N THR A 559 -7.73 -41.00 7.18
CA THR A 559 -6.36 -40.67 6.75
C THR A 559 -6.16 -40.84 5.25
N ASP A 560 -7.10 -41.49 4.55
CA ASP A 560 -7.06 -41.65 3.10
C ASP A 560 -7.34 -40.32 2.38
N ARG A 561 -6.33 -39.82 1.68
CA ARG A 561 -6.39 -38.52 1.00
C ARG A 561 -7.41 -38.52 -0.12
N GLU A 562 -7.50 -39.59 -0.91
CA GLU A 562 -8.43 -39.65 -2.05
C GLU A 562 -9.87 -39.52 -1.58
N ARG A 563 -10.25 -40.26 -0.53
CA ARG A 563 -11.58 -40.15 0.07
C ARG A 563 -11.84 -38.79 0.72
N VAL A 564 -10.83 -38.17 1.34
CA VAL A 564 -10.95 -36.81 1.88
C VAL A 564 -11.24 -35.80 0.76
N MET A 565 -10.49 -35.88 -0.34
CA MET A 565 -10.67 -34.98 -1.50
C MET A 565 -12.03 -35.19 -2.19
N LYS A 566 -12.48 -36.44 -2.35
CA LYS A 566 -13.80 -36.73 -2.92
C LYS A 566 -14.95 -36.14 -2.09
N ASN A 567 -14.84 -36.18 -0.76
CA ASN A 567 -15.83 -35.55 0.12
C ASN A 567 -15.76 -34.02 0.07
N ALA A 568 -14.56 -33.45 -0.09
CA ALA A 568 -14.36 -32.02 -0.28
C ALA A 568 -15.03 -31.52 -1.57
N GLU A 569 -14.89 -32.26 -2.67
CA GLU A 569 -15.58 -31.99 -3.94
C GLU A 569 -17.10 -32.04 -3.77
N HIS A 570 -17.63 -33.10 -3.15
CA HIS A 570 -19.06 -33.22 -2.91
C HIS A 570 -19.63 -32.10 -2.01
N PHE A 571 -18.86 -31.66 -1.01
CA PHE A 571 -19.18 -30.51 -0.17
C PHE A 571 -19.21 -29.21 -0.98
N LEU A 572 -18.21 -28.97 -1.81
CA LEU A 572 -18.14 -27.80 -2.69
C LEU A 572 -19.33 -27.74 -3.65
N ASP A 573 -19.64 -28.85 -4.33
CA ASP A 573 -20.78 -28.92 -5.25
C ASP A 573 -22.09 -28.55 -4.56
N LYS A 574 -22.29 -29.09 -3.35
CA LYS A 574 -23.49 -28.78 -2.58
C LYS A 574 -23.57 -27.31 -2.19
N ILE A 575 -22.50 -26.76 -1.61
CA ILE A 575 -22.49 -25.35 -1.19
C ILE A 575 -22.66 -24.42 -2.39
N ASN A 576 -21.89 -24.62 -3.46
CA ASN A 576 -21.93 -23.76 -4.63
C ASN A 576 -23.28 -23.80 -5.36
N SER A 577 -24.03 -24.92 -5.28
CA SER A 577 -25.40 -25.00 -5.81
C SER A 577 -26.41 -24.12 -5.06
N GLU A 578 -26.12 -23.71 -3.83
CA GLU A 578 -27.00 -22.87 -2.98
C GLU A 578 -26.57 -21.40 -2.95
N LEU A 579 -25.40 -21.08 -3.49
CA LEU A 579 -24.87 -19.72 -3.52
C LEU A 579 -25.45 -18.92 -4.70
N PRO A 580 -25.58 -17.59 -4.56
CA PRO A 580 -25.90 -16.71 -5.69
C PRO A 580 -24.84 -16.77 -6.79
N GLU A 581 -25.25 -16.52 -8.03
CA GLU A 581 -24.46 -16.74 -9.26
C GLU A 581 -22.99 -16.24 -9.23
N ALA A 582 -22.71 -15.05 -8.68
CA ALA A 582 -21.33 -14.52 -8.67
C ALA A 582 -20.46 -15.05 -7.51
N MET A 583 -21.06 -15.76 -6.54
CA MET A 583 -20.38 -16.28 -5.36
C MET A 583 -19.95 -17.72 -5.59
N GLU A 584 -18.74 -18.05 -5.13
CA GLU A 584 -18.18 -19.41 -5.24
C GLU A 584 -17.27 -19.66 -4.04
N LEU A 585 -17.43 -20.80 -3.39
CA LEU A 585 -16.47 -21.36 -2.44
C LEU A 585 -15.47 -22.23 -3.22
N GLU A 586 -14.18 -21.95 -3.04
CA GLU A 586 -13.09 -22.66 -3.71
C GLU A 586 -12.29 -23.48 -2.68
N PHE A 587 -11.78 -24.64 -3.08
CA PHE A 587 -10.73 -25.34 -2.32
C PHE A 587 -9.39 -24.65 -2.56
N GLU A 588 -8.84 -24.02 -1.53
CA GLU A 588 -7.61 -23.23 -1.64
C GLU A 588 -6.36 -24.07 -1.40
N GLY A 589 -6.41 -25.03 -0.47
CA GLY A 589 -5.24 -25.85 -0.19
C GLY A 589 -5.40 -26.90 0.89
N PHE A 590 -4.41 -27.80 0.91
CA PHE A 590 -4.22 -28.82 1.92
C PHE A 590 -2.95 -28.53 2.72
N TYR A 591 -3.05 -28.57 4.04
CA TYR A 591 -1.94 -28.35 4.96
C TYR A 591 -1.76 -29.60 5.83
N PRO A 592 -0.61 -30.30 5.71
CA PRO A 592 -0.35 -31.49 6.51
C PRO A 592 -0.49 -31.28 8.01
N ARG A 593 -0.12 -30.10 8.51
CA ARG A 593 -0.17 -29.77 9.93
C ARG A 593 -0.36 -28.26 10.16
N GLY A 594 -0.96 -27.91 11.28
CA GLY A 594 -1.08 -26.52 11.72
C GLY A 594 -1.34 -26.41 13.22
N ILE A 595 -1.08 -25.24 13.77
CA ILE A 595 -1.41 -24.90 15.15
C ILE A 595 -2.29 -23.65 15.19
N PHE A 596 -3.40 -23.74 15.91
CA PHE A 596 -4.31 -22.63 16.15
C PHE A 596 -4.28 -22.22 17.61
N ILE A 597 -4.08 -20.93 17.88
CA ILE A 597 -3.91 -20.40 19.23
C ILE A 597 -5.12 -19.58 19.64
N THR A 598 -5.43 -18.54 18.88
CA THR A 598 -6.58 -17.65 19.09
C THR A 598 -7.02 -17.08 17.74
N LYS A 599 -8.13 -16.34 17.71
CA LYS A 599 -8.60 -15.66 16.49
C LYS A 599 -7.46 -14.88 15.83
N LYS A 600 -7.28 -15.11 14.53
CA LYS A 600 -6.25 -14.52 13.66
C LYS A 600 -4.80 -14.84 14.07
N ARG A 601 -4.58 -15.84 14.92
CA ARG A 601 -3.26 -16.26 15.40
C ARG A 601 -3.07 -17.76 15.23
N TYR A 602 -2.45 -18.14 14.11
CA TYR A 602 -2.22 -19.52 13.74
C TYR A 602 -1.00 -19.65 12.82
N ALA A 603 -0.49 -20.87 12.70
CA ALA A 603 0.55 -21.22 11.74
C ALA A 603 0.22 -22.56 11.07
N LEU A 604 0.52 -22.66 9.78
CA LEU A 604 0.29 -23.83 8.94
C LEU A 604 1.60 -24.20 8.26
N ILE A 605 1.77 -25.47 7.90
CA ILE A 605 2.81 -25.91 7.00
C ILE A 605 2.19 -26.45 5.72
N ASP A 606 2.68 -26.01 4.56
CA ASP A 606 2.25 -26.55 3.28
C ASP A 606 2.99 -27.85 2.92
N GLU A 607 2.56 -28.49 1.83
CA GLU A 607 3.14 -29.76 1.38
C GLU A 607 4.61 -29.66 0.93
N ARG A 608 5.11 -28.44 0.68
CA ARG A 608 6.51 -28.17 0.31
C ARG A 608 7.38 -27.87 1.53
N GLY A 609 6.81 -27.95 2.73
CA GLY A 609 7.50 -27.62 3.98
C GLY A 609 7.61 -26.11 4.23
N LYS A 610 6.87 -25.26 3.50
CA LYS A 610 6.87 -23.82 3.72
C LYS A 610 5.94 -23.48 4.88
N LEU A 611 6.47 -22.73 5.85
CA LEU A 611 5.73 -22.23 6.99
C LEU A 611 4.89 -21.01 6.60
N ILE A 612 3.61 -21.01 6.97
CA ILE A 612 2.67 -19.91 6.76
C ILE A 612 2.20 -19.44 8.13
N VAL A 613 2.57 -18.22 8.51
CA VAL A 613 2.27 -17.65 9.82
C VAL A 613 1.30 -16.48 9.71
N LYS A 614 0.26 -16.45 10.55
CA LYS A 614 -0.78 -15.42 10.55
C LYS A 614 -0.98 -14.84 11.95
N GLY A 615 -0.79 -13.53 12.07
CA GLY A 615 -1.01 -12.72 13.28
C GLY A 615 -0.14 -13.04 14.50
N LEU A 616 0.85 -13.92 14.36
CA LEU A 616 1.88 -14.16 15.36
C LEU A 616 3.00 -13.10 15.26
N GLU A 617 3.79 -13.03 16.32
CA GLU A 617 4.85 -12.06 16.56
C GLU A 617 5.93 -12.05 15.46
N THR A 618 6.19 -13.18 14.79
CA THR A 618 7.11 -13.32 13.64
C THR A 618 6.96 -12.23 12.57
N LYS A 619 5.75 -11.72 12.34
CA LYS A 619 5.46 -10.72 11.30
C LYS A 619 5.20 -9.31 11.87
N ARG A 620 5.37 -9.10 13.18
CA ARG A 620 5.08 -7.83 13.84
C ARG A 620 6.31 -6.95 13.99
N ARG A 621 6.23 -5.70 13.51
CA ARG A 621 7.34 -4.73 13.56
C ARG A 621 7.82 -4.38 14.97
N ASP A 622 6.90 -4.38 15.93
CA ASP A 622 7.12 -3.97 17.31
C ASP A 622 7.70 -5.07 18.21
N TRP A 623 8.19 -6.16 17.61
CA TRP A 623 8.91 -7.23 18.28
C TRP A 623 10.36 -7.30 17.80
N ALA A 624 11.27 -7.62 18.71
CA ALA A 624 12.67 -7.84 18.45
C ALA A 624 12.87 -9.05 17.50
N ASN A 625 13.86 -8.98 16.62
CA ASN A 625 14.15 -10.04 15.66
C ASN A 625 14.43 -11.38 16.35
N ILE A 626 15.12 -11.39 17.49
CA ILE A 626 15.37 -12.59 18.29
C ILE A 626 14.07 -13.31 18.70
N ALA A 627 13.00 -12.57 19.00
CA ALA A 627 11.72 -13.17 19.36
C ALA A 627 11.02 -13.75 18.12
N LYS A 628 11.11 -13.07 16.98
CA LYS A 628 10.57 -13.55 15.70
C LYS A 628 11.27 -14.84 15.28
N ASP A 629 12.60 -14.84 15.26
CA ASP A 629 13.42 -15.98 14.85
C ASP A 629 13.23 -17.17 15.79
N THR A 630 13.11 -16.91 17.10
CA THR A 630 12.82 -17.96 18.08
C THR A 630 11.44 -18.56 17.85
N GLN A 631 10.41 -17.73 17.64
CA GLN A 631 9.06 -18.21 17.35
C GLN A 631 9.01 -19.01 16.04
N GLU A 632 9.71 -18.58 14.99
CA GLU A 632 9.80 -19.31 13.73
C GLU A 632 10.48 -20.67 13.89
N LYS A 633 11.62 -20.74 14.58
CA LYS A 633 12.32 -22.01 14.89
C LYS A 633 11.47 -22.95 15.74
N VAL A 634 10.71 -22.42 16.70
CA VAL A 634 9.76 -23.19 17.51
C VAL A 634 8.63 -23.75 16.64
N LEU A 635 8.05 -22.94 15.76
CA LEU A 635 7.00 -23.39 14.85
C LEU A 635 7.52 -24.46 13.88
N ASP A 636 8.74 -24.32 13.36
CA ASP A 636 9.38 -25.33 12.53
C ASP A 636 9.57 -26.64 13.30
N ALA A 637 10.10 -26.61 14.52
CA ALA A 637 10.24 -27.82 15.34
C ALA A 637 8.90 -28.52 15.62
N LEU A 638 7.81 -27.76 15.76
CA LEU A 638 6.48 -28.31 16.03
C LEU A 638 5.78 -28.84 14.78
N LEU A 639 5.86 -28.11 13.67
CA LEU A 639 5.08 -28.40 12.46
C LEU A 639 5.86 -29.24 11.44
N LYS A 640 7.18 -29.06 11.32
CA LYS A 640 8.07 -29.89 10.47
C LYS A 640 8.52 -31.13 11.23
N ASP A 641 9.21 -30.93 12.34
CA ASP A 641 9.91 -32.01 13.04
C ASP A 641 9.00 -32.81 13.98
N LYS A 642 7.79 -32.29 14.25
CA LYS A 642 6.83 -32.88 15.17
C LYS A 642 7.41 -33.11 16.57
N ASN A 643 8.33 -32.24 17.01
CA ASN A 643 9.14 -32.43 18.20
C ASN A 643 8.99 -31.25 19.21
N PRO A 644 8.05 -31.35 20.17
CA PRO A 644 7.87 -30.34 21.21
C PRO A 644 9.06 -30.17 22.15
N GLU A 645 9.84 -31.23 22.41
CA GLU A 645 11.04 -31.16 23.26
C GLU A 645 12.14 -30.33 22.60
N LYS A 646 12.36 -30.52 21.29
CA LYS A 646 13.26 -29.69 20.49
C LYS A 646 12.83 -28.22 20.53
N ALA A 647 11.52 -27.96 20.41
CA ALA A 647 10.98 -26.60 20.52
C ALA A 647 11.29 -25.98 21.90
N ALA A 648 11.09 -26.71 23.00
CA ALA A 648 11.44 -26.24 24.34
C ALA A 648 12.95 -26.03 24.52
N SER A 649 13.80 -26.89 23.95
CA SER A 649 15.26 -26.77 23.97
C SER A 649 15.74 -25.49 23.28
N ILE A 650 15.17 -25.16 22.11
CA ILE A 650 15.47 -23.91 21.38
C ILE A 650 15.23 -22.69 22.27
N VAL A 651 14.09 -22.65 22.98
CA VAL A 651 13.75 -21.53 23.87
C VAL A 651 14.75 -21.42 25.02
N LYS A 652 15.09 -22.56 25.67
CA LYS A 652 16.08 -22.61 26.76
C LYS A 652 17.45 -22.10 26.31
N ASP A 653 17.89 -22.52 25.12
CA ASP A 653 19.18 -22.11 24.54
C ASP A 653 19.22 -20.60 24.24
N VAL A 654 18.14 -20.06 23.66
CA VAL A 654 18.03 -18.62 23.40
C VAL A 654 18.04 -17.82 24.70
N ILE A 655 17.29 -18.25 25.72
CA ILE A 655 17.30 -17.61 27.05
C ILE A 655 18.71 -17.59 27.64
N ARG A 656 19.45 -18.69 27.55
CA ARG A 656 20.85 -18.76 28.01
C ARG A 656 21.75 -17.79 27.23
N ASN A 657 21.60 -17.70 25.91
CA ASN A 657 22.38 -16.77 25.09
C ASN A 657 22.07 -15.31 25.41
N ILE A 658 20.79 -14.98 25.66
CA ILE A 658 20.38 -13.64 26.11
C ILE A 658 20.99 -13.32 27.47
N LYS A 659 20.97 -14.24 28.45
CA LYS A 659 21.58 -14.03 29.77
C LYS A 659 23.09 -13.84 29.71
N THR A 660 23.77 -14.51 28.78
CA THR A 660 25.23 -14.48 28.64
C THR A 660 25.76 -13.32 27.80
N GLY A 661 24.90 -12.42 27.31
CA GLY A 661 25.35 -11.27 26.52
C GLY A 661 25.75 -11.59 25.08
N LYS A 662 25.43 -12.79 24.57
CA LYS A 662 25.91 -13.29 23.27
C LYS A 662 25.05 -12.89 22.07
N ILE A 663 23.94 -12.20 22.30
CA ILE A 663 23.01 -11.83 21.22
C ILE A 663 23.41 -10.48 20.61
N PRO A 664 23.59 -10.41 19.29
CA PRO A 664 23.85 -9.15 18.59
C PRO A 664 22.74 -8.10 18.82
N LEU A 665 23.09 -6.82 18.96
CA LEU A 665 22.13 -5.72 19.12
C LEU A 665 21.12 -5.64 17.97
N LYS A 666 21.55 -5.95 16.74
CA LYS A 666 20.67 -5.98 15.56
C LYS A 666 19.51 -6.99 15.72
N ASP A 667 19.74 -8.08 16.45
CA ASP A 667 18.73 -9.09 16.70
C ASP A 667 17.79 -8.67 17.86
N LEU A 668 18.23 -7.73 18.69
CA LEU A 668 17.46 -7.14 19.79
C LEU A 668 16.69 -5.88 19.39
N ALA A 669 16.87 -5.39 18.16
CA ALA A 669 16.27 -4.16 17.68
C ALA A 669 14.74 -4.22 17.61
N ILE A 670 14.06 -3.23 18.20
CA ILE A 670 12.61 -3.06 18.14
C ILE A 670 12.27 -1.85 17.28
N ASN A 671 11.33 -2.02 16.35
CA ASN A 671 10.94 -1.00 15.39
C ASN A 671 9.55 -0.46 15.71
N THR A 672 9.42 0.82 16.05
CA THR A 672 8.12 1.43 16.33
C THR A 672 7.96 2.76 15.62
N GLN A 673 6.81 2.95 14.98
CA GLN A 673 6.51 4.17 14.23
C GLN A 673 5.96 5.25 15.15
N ILE A 674 6.43 6.49 14.96
CA ILE A 674 5.85 7.69 15.55
C ILE A 674 4.57 8.01 14.77
N THR A 675 3.41 7.91 15.43
CA THR A 675 2.09 8.03 14.80
C THR A 675 1.46 9.42 14.94
N ARG A 676 2.01 10.27 15.81
CA ARG A 676 1.51 11.63 16.11
C ARG A 676 2.66 12.61 16.31
N GLY A 677 2.37 13.90 16.40
CA GLY A 677 3.37 14.89 16.82
C GLY A 677 3.95 14.53 18.19
N MET A 678 5.26 14.77 18.40
CA MET A 678 5.96 14.37 19.63
C MET A 678 5.36 14.97 20.91
N ALA A 679 4.70 16.13 20.80
CA ALA A 679 4.00 16.81 21.90
C ALA A 679 2.58 16.28 22.15
N GLU A 680 1.99 15.51 21.23
CA GLU A 680 0.62 14.99 21.35
C GLU A 680 0.52 13.69 22.15
N TYR A 681 1.65 13.09 22.51
CA TYR A 681 1.71 11.87 23.30
C TYR A 681 1.44 12.18 24.78
N LYS A 682 0.25 11.78 25.27
CA LYS A 682 -0.10 11.86 26.70
C LYS A 682 0.75 10.94 27.57
N THR A 683 1.09 9.77 27.05
CA THR A 683 1.96 8.78 27.70
C THR A 683 3.10 8.43 26.75
N GLU A 684 4.34 8.58 27.22
CA GLU A 684 5.52 8.35 26.40
C GLU A 684 5.94 6.88 26.44
N GLY A 685 5.71 6.18 25.31
CA GLY A 685 6.22 4.84 25.12
C GLY A 685 7.74 4.80 24.95
N PRO A 686 8.36 3.60 24.96
CA PRO A 686 9.81 3.45 24.86
C PRO A 686 10.42 4.11 23.62
N HIS A 687 9.78 3.95 22.47
CA HIS A 687 10.19 4.58 21.22
C HIS A 687 10.18 6.12 21.26
N ILE A 688 9.22 6.74 21.97
CA ILE A 688 9.16 8.20 22.11
C ILE A 688 10.29 8.70 23.00
N VAL A 689 10.54 8.03 24.13
CA VAL A 689 11.64 8.40 25.02
C VAL A 689 13.00 8.20 24.34
N ALA A 690 13.18 7.08 23.63
CA ALA A 690 14.38 6.82 22.84
C ALA A 690 14.61 7.91 21.78
N ALA A 691 13.56 8.25 21.01
CA ALA A 691 13.61 9.33 20.03
C ALA A 691 13.95 10.68 20.68
N LYS A 692 13.30 11.06 21.79
CA LYS A 692 13.63 12.32 22.50
C LYS A 692 15.07 12.38 22.99
N LYS A 693 15.62 11.26 23.48
CA LYS A 693 17.02 11.17 23.91
C LYS A 693 17.98 11.33 22.73
N ALA A 694 17.65 10.71 21.60
CA ALA A 694 18.38 10.86 20.35
C ALA A 694 18.29 12.28 19.77
N MET A 695 17.13 12.95 19.89
CA MET A 695 16.94 14.33 19.45
C MET A 695 17.82 15.32 20.20
N LYS A 696 18.03 15.09 21.51
CA LYS A 696 18.99 15.87 22.30
C LYS A 696 20.45 15.69 21.84
N ARG A 697 20.74 14.65 21.05
CA ARG A 697 22.05 14.36 20.46
C ARG A 697 22.14 14.76 18.99
N GLY A 698 21.13 15.47 18.45
CA GLY A 698 21.16 16.04 17.10
C GLY A 698 20.44 15.24 16.02
N LEU A 699 19.80 14.10 16.34
CA LEU A 699 18.91 13.41 15.40
C LEU A 699 17.54 14.11 15.31
N GLU A 700 16.84 14.01 14.19
CA GLU A 700 15.47 14.51 14.06
C GLU A 700 14.48 13.36 13.91
N PHE A 701 13.35 13.46 14.62
CA PHE A 701 12.26 12.51 14.54
C PHE A 701 10.94 13.26 14.38
N LYS A 702 10.19 12.90 13.34
CA LYS A 702 8.86 13.44 13.01
C LYS A 702 7.82 12.32 12.92
N GLN A 703 6.55 12.73 12.90
CA GLN A 703 5.44 11.83 12.64
C GLN A 703 5.69 11.05 11.34
N GLY A 704 5.51 9.74 11.39
CA GLY A 704 5.77 8.81 10.29
C GLY A 704 7.10 8.06 10.40
N ASN A 705 8.12 8.60 11.08
CA ASN A 705 9.42 7.91 11.22
C ASN A 705 9.30 6.63 12.05
N ILE A 706 10.14 5.65 11.71
CA ILE A 706 10.34 4.43 12.48
C ILE A 706 11.54 4.63 13.39
N VAL A 707 11.34 4.44 14.69
CA VAL A 707 12.41 4.46 15.69
C VAL A 707 12.87 3.02 15.89
N THR A 708 14.14 2.77 15.58
CA THR A 708 14.82 1.51 15.86
C THR A 708 15.56 1.64 17.19
N TYR A 709 15.11 0.92 18.22
CA TYR A 709 15.65 1.07 19.57
C TYR A 709 15.88 -0.27 20.28
N VAL A 710 16.75 -0.24 21.30
CA VAL A 710 17.07 -1.35 22.20
C VAL A 710 16.75 -0.91 23.63
N VAL A 711 16.25 -1.84 24.44
CA VAL A 711 16.06 -1.63 25.89
C VAL A 711 17.35 -2.00 26.63
N THR A 712 18.01 -0.99 27.20
CA THR A 712 19.32 -1.08 27.89
C THR A 712 19.17 -1.40 29.38
N LYS A 713 20.28 -1.74 30.07
CA LYS A 713 20.25 -2.13 31.50
C LYS A 713 19.86 -0.99 32.44
N LYS A 714 20.24 0.25 32.11
CA LYS A 714 20.15 1.41 33.02
C LYS A 714 18.89 2.25 32.76
N GLY A 715 18.04 2.36 33.77
CA GLY A 715 16.87 3.24 33.78
C GLY A 715 15.81 2.79 34.78
N LYS A 716 14.90 3.70 35.15
CA LYS A 716 13.85 3.42 36.17
C LYS A 716 12.64 2.67 35.62
N SER A 717 12.39 2.77 34.31
CA SER A 717 11.28 2.14 33.61
C SER A 717 11.74 1.60 32.26
N ILE A 718 10.93 0.75 31.60
CA ILE A 718 11.22 0.26 30.25
C ILE A 718 11.43 1.43 29.27
N SER A 719 10.57 2.47 29.36
CA SER A 719 10.73 3.65 28.51
C SER A 719 12.03 4.40 28.79
N ASP A 720 12.41 4.54 30.06
CA ASP A 720 13.67 5.19 30.43
C ASP A 720 14.90 4.35 30.04
N LYS A 721 14.78 3.03 29.95
CA LYS A 721 15.83 2.12 29.48
C LYS A 721 16.01 2.13 27.96
N ALA A 722 15.03 2.60 27.18
CA ALA A 722 15.10 2.57 25.72
C ALA A 722 16.07 3.60 25.12
N ARG A 723 16.89 3.18 24.15
CA ARG A 723 17.84 4.01 23.40
C ARG A 723 17.79 3.63 21.92
N VAL A 724 17.94 4.61 21.02
CA VAL A 724 18.13 4.35 19.60
C VAL A 724 19.38 3.51 19.42
N ILE A 725 19.32 2.50 18.55
CA ILE A 725 20.35 1.45 18.43
C ILE A 725 21.74 2.01 18.17
N ASP A 726 21.86 3.09 17.39
CA ASP A 726 23.14 3.75 17.05
C ASP A 726 23.90 4.32 18.26
N PHE A 727 23.21 4.44 19.40
CA PHE A 727 23.78 4.95 20.65
C PHE A 727 23.96 3.88 21.73
N VAL A 728 23.91 2.59 21.35
CA VAL A 728 24.03 1.46 22.27
C VAL A 728 25.26 0.64 21.91
N GLU A 729 26.06 0.32 22.92
CA GLU A 729 27.23 -0.55 22.78
C GLU A 729 26.82 -2.03 22.86
N GLU A 730 27.58 -2.88 22.17
CA GLU A 730 27.32 -4.32 22.13
C GLU A 730 27.28 -4.91 23.55
N GLY A 731 26.23 -5.67 23.86
CA GLY A 731 26.02 -6.25 25.20
C GLY A 731 25.39 -5.30 26.24
N ASP A 732 25.13 -4.02 25.93
CA ASP A 732 24.38 -3.10 26.81
C ASP A 732 22.85 -3.19 26.59
N TYR A 733 22.30 -4.38 26.85
CA TYR A 733 20.86 -4.63 26.81
C TYR A 733 20.37 -5.26 28.11
N ASP A 734 19.09 -5.09 28.43
CA ASP A 734 18.43 -5.68 29.60
C ASP A 734 17.97 -7.13 29.30
N PRO A 735 18.67 -8.16 29.80
CA PRO A 735 18.33 -9.55 29.46
C PRO A 735 16.94 -9.95 29.95
N ASP A 736 16.53 -9.46 31.13
CA ASP A 736 15.24 -9.80 31.73
C ASP A 736 14.09 -9.23 30.92
N TYR A 737 14.24 -8.02 30.36
CA TYR A 737 13.27 -7.46 29.44
C TYR A 737 13.11 -8.35 28.19
N TYR A 738 14.20 -8.73 27.52
CA TYR A 738 14.09 -9.54 26.30
C TYR A 738 13.56 -10.94 26.57
N ILE A 739 13.89 -11.55 27.72
CA ILE A 739 13.35 -12.86 28.10
C ILE A 739 11.85 -12.76 28.38
N ASN A 740 11.44 -11.84 29.27
CA ASN A 740 10.07 -11.82 29.82
C ASN A 740 9.08 -10.99 28.99
N ASN A 741 9.56 -10.05 28.17
CA ASN A 741 8.71 -9.17 27.37
C ASN A 741 8.83 -9.40 25.86
N GLN A 742 9.78 -10.22 25.38
CA GLN A 742 9.96 -10.50 23.95
C GLN A 742 9.97 -12.01 23.66
N VAL A 743 10.95 -12.77 24.12
CA VAL A 743 11.08 -14.19 23.74
C VAL A 743 9.96 -15.03 24.34
N LEU A 744 9.79 -15.06 25.66
CA LEU A 744 8.78 -15.92 26.29
C LEU A 744 7.36 -15.58 25.82
N PRO A 745 6.90 -14.32 25.80
CA PRO A 745 5.54 -14.03 25.34
C PRO A 745 5.24 -14.46 23.90
N SER A 746 6.27 -14.53 23.03
CA SER A 746 6.11 -14.98 21.64
C SER A 746 5.91 -16.50 21.53
N VAL A 747 6.49 -17.30 22.42
CA VAL A 747 6.46 -18.77 22.33
C VAL A 747 5.60 -19.43 23.39
N LEU A 748 5.37 -18.78 24.52
CA LEU A 748 4.70 -19.36 25.68
C LEU A 748 3.26 -19.76 25.32
N ARG A 749 2.51 -18.92 24.60
CA ARG A 749 1.15 -19.25 24.17
C ARG A 749 1.07 -20.48 23.26
N ILE A 750 2.14 -20.76 22.49
CA ILE A 750 2.27 -21.94 21.63
C ILE A 750 2.56 -23.16 22.50
N LEU A 751 3.52 -23.04 23.41
CA LEU A 751 4.04 -24.16 24.21
C LEU A 751 3.13 -24.52 25.41
N GLU A 752 2.39 -23.58 25.97
CA GLU A 752 1.35 -23.82 26.98
C GLU A 752 0.22 -24.68 26.43
N ALA A 753 -0.15 -24.48 25.15
CA ALA A 753 -1.12 -25.33 24.46
C ALA A 753 -0.63 -26.79 24.32
N LEU A 754 0.67 -27.03 24.55
CA LEU A 754 1.32 -28.33 24.53
C LEU A 754 1.76 -28.81 25.93
N GLY A 755 1.40 -28.08 27.00
CA GLY A 755 1.64 -28.48 28.39
C GLY A 755 2.97 -28.04 29.01
N TYR A 756 3.74 -27.16 28.36
CA TYR A 756 4.95 -26.56 28.94
C TYR A 756 4.62 -25.33 29.79
N SER A 757 5.24 -25.22 30.97
CA SER A 757 5.12 -24.02 31.82
C SER A 757 6.26 -23.02 31.56
N GLU A 758 6.03 -21.77 31.95
CA GLU A 758 7.06 -20.73 31.89
C GLU A 758 8.33 -21.10 32.67
N ASP A 759 8.15 -21.68 33.87
CA ASP A 759 9.27 -22.12 34.72
C ASP A 759 10.11 -23.22 34.06
N GLU A 760 9.45 -24.16 33.37
CA GLU A 760 10.14 -25.21 32.64
C GLU A 760 11.01 -24.62 31.52
N LEU A 761 10.50 -23.63 30.79
CA LEU A 761 11.23 -22.94 29.72
C LEU A 761 12.38 -22.07 30.24
N LYS A 762 12.24 -21.52 31.45
CA LYS A 762 13.32 -20.79 32.15
C LYS A 762 14.40 -21.70 32.76
N GLY A 763 14.17 -23.01 32.79
CA GLY A 763 15.07 -24.00 33.40
C GLY A 763 14.94 -24.12 34.92
N LEU A 764 13.81 -23.71 35.50
CA LEU A 764 13.54 -23.71 36.95
C LEU A 764 12.86 -25.01 37.45
N GLY A 765 12.63 -25.99 36.58
CA GLY A 765 11.98 -27.27 36.91
C GLY A 765 10.45 -27.25 36.78
N LYS A 766 9.81 -28.43 36.77
CA LYS A 766 8.35 -28.57 36.64
C LYS A 766 7.71 -28.38 38.01
N GLN A 767 6.98 -27.27 38.24
CA GLN A 767 6.12 -27.17 39.42
C GLN A 767 4.99 -28.20 39.28
N MET A 768 4.94 -29.18 40.19
CA MET A 768 3.78 -30.07 40.31
C MET A 768 2.55 -29.21 40.57
N LYS A 769 1.60 -29.17 39.63
CA LYS A 769 0.24 -28.76 39.96
C LYS A 769 -0.24 -29.72 41.05
N LEU A 770 -0.42 -29.20 42.26
CA LEU A 770 -1.12 -29.91 43.33
C LEU A 770 -2.48 -30.33 42.76
N GLY A 771 -2.70 -31.64 42.68
CA GLY A 771 -3.88 -32.24 42.09
C GLY A 771 -5.14 -31.78 42.81
N GLY A 772 -5.87 -30.85 42.19
CA GLY A 772 -7.29 -30.63 42.46
C GLY A 772 -8.07 -31.66 41.65
N SER A 773 -8.54 -32.70 42.32
CA SER A 773 -9.52 -33.67 41.81
C SER A 773 -10.72 -32.95 41.18
N GLN A 774 -10.99 -33.18 39.90
CA GLN A 774 -12.34 -33.08 39.34
C GLN A 774 -12.48 -33.89 38.03
N GLY A 775 -13.22 -34.99 38.14
CA GLY A 775 -14.22 -35.43 37.17
C GLY A 775 -13.79 -35.89 35.78
N SER A 776 -13.62 -37.20 35.63
CA SER A 776 -13.82 -37.92 34.37
C SER A 776 -15.18 -37.58 33.74
N TYR A 777 -15.20 -37.14 32.48
CA TYR A 777 -16.31 -37.34 31.57
C TYR A 777 -15.75 -37.85 30.23
N THR A 778 -16.08 -39.12 29.97
CA THR A 778 -15.99 -39.82 28.68
C THR A 778 -16.74 -39.10 27.58
#